data_AF-A0A9W7EGA2-F1
#
_entry.id   AF-A0A9W7EGA2-F1
#
_cell.length_a   1.000
_cell.length_b   1.000
_cell.length_c   1.000
_cell.angle_alpha   90.00
_cell.angle_beta   90.00
_cell.angle_gamma   90.00
#
_symmetry.space_group_name_H-M   'P 1'
#
loop_
_entity.id
_entity.type
_entity.pdbx_description
1 polymer ?
#
loop_
_entity_poly.entity_id
_entity_poly.type
_entity_poly.pdbx_seq_one_letter_code
_entity_poly.pdbx_strand_id
1 'polypeptide(L)'
;MSEFPIKTLKPFKLLIVSLLFNTKCLSAFGGNPSCPCIDQRVWPLHGINASGHACVLAAWGSSVQCFPENYGVGECRAWDDELDEGCSGPSKPASCAQPWCYIDETKCLINSTKTARLTNVLVGVNDAYYSYDTCGGDEESWYSSSLASLEGLTLRVGVPQNQVNAHEMVDPHWDTDPATETISLAPEGARIWQNNTLFKMKGIYADYVNELAAEGKFNVEWRSVSISSLNQFPESAWTACVNDVAKGILDLCASDFWITSERLSLGEQVSFLPPLLTDKFYVMASVDSGNDNNAGIFEGITKPFTSTVWMCICAVIGLVGTFYSVFDLKAAVSDLRQLTADVDDADENHGLADIGDALTEQGFKKKVVFFLRHWTKCLYRALMEFFGASVSYEDIDDTGVRSVGARVTKLGYALFIIVIIACYTGNMVVMQLSTTTTPVISTIGECTKDSECRKGKICIHSQIVDAVVSGKDGLEMEDIHIPSGSTAEVVTQGLIEQNCSISLFAEPTHRFEVFEEQQADFCSKFTKGEELQHSTPISFPVSVRYQRLLSTISDKGDEGEGEDQFEYRDMEGLFYVTVGCIIFGGIFDVADTKLELTQFGRIKARMRREKAERNWKRAGLKVRSKNRFESGRKKSGHLSKVEPEREEGEGGGGRVE
;
A
#
# COMPACT_ATOMS: atom_id res chain seq x y z
N MET A 1 -80.75 20.78 -10.76
CA MET A 1 -80.36 22.21 -10.75
C MET A 1 -79.78 22.53 -12.13
N SER A 2 -80.52 23.35 -12.88
CA SER A 2 -80.18 24.12 -14.12
C SER A 2 -79.36 23.40 -15.20
N GLU A 3 -79.89 22.85 -16.29
CA GLU A 3 -80.77 23.37 -17.39
C GLU A 3 -80.17 24.46 -18.31
N PHE A 4 -79.80 24.01 -19.53
CA PHE A 4 -79.97 24.62 -20.88
C PHE A 4 -79.25 25.94 -21.29
N PRO A 5 -79.10 26.28 -22.60
CA PRO A 5 -79.40 25.50 -23.82
C PRO A 5 -78.34 25.52 -24.95
N ILE A 6 -78.46 24.48 -25.78
CA ILE A 6 -78.00 24.36 -27.16
C ILE A 6 -78.77 25.36 -28.05
N LYS A 7 -78.07 26.09 -28.93
CA LYS A 7 -78.67 26.73 -30.12
C LYS A 7 -78.14 26.10 -31.40
N THR A 8 -79.11 25.77 -32.23
CA THR A 8 -79.13 25.19 -33.56
C THR A 8 -78.43 26.04 -34.63
N LEU A 9 -77.75 25.39 -35.58
CA LEU A 9 -77.80 25.75 -37.01
C LEU A 9 -77.37 24.55 -37.88
N LYS A 10 -78.28 24.11 -38.77
CA LYS A 10 -78.04 23.17 -39.87
C LYS A 10 -77.60 23.95 -41.16
N PRO A 11 -77.52 23.37 -42.37
CA PRO A 11 -76.30 22.81 -42.95
C PRO A 11 -76.06 23.30 -44.40
N PHE A 12 -74.87 23.78 -44.80
CA PHE A 12 -74.63 23.97 -46.23
C PHE A 12 -73.15 23.85 -46.60
N LYS A 13 -72.85 22.73 -47.29
CA LYS A 13 -71.90 22.55 -48.39
C LYS A 13 -70.55 23.30 -48.35
N LEU A 14 -69.47 22.53 -48.24
CA LEU A 14 -68.39 22.37 -49.23
C LEU A 14 -67.34 21.46 -48.56
N LEU A 15 -67.24 20.17 -48.89
CA LEU A 15 -66.38 19.63 -49.95
C LEU A 15 -64.95 20.16 -49.87
N ILE A 16 -64.01 19.24 -49.62
CA ILE A 16 -62.55 19.37 -49.47
C ILE A 16 -62.11 19.32 -47.99
N VAL A 17 -61.05 18.54 -47.72
CA VAL A 17 -60.42 18.21 -46.42
C VAL A 17 -60.96 16.93 -45.75
N SER A 18 -60.81 15.79 -46.44
CA SER A 18 -60.73 14.46 -45.82
C SER A 18 -59.55 13.66 -46.37
N LEU A 19 -58.38 14.31 -46.47
CA LEU A 19 -57.17 13.73 -47.05
C LEU A 19 -55.89 14.15 -46.31
N LEU A 20 -55.94 14.28 -44.98
CA LEU A 20 -54.77 14.63 -44.15
C LEU A 20 -54.71 13.90 -42.80
N PHE A 21 -55.17 12.65 -42.71
CA PHE A 21 -54.88 11.79 -41.56
C PHE A 21 -54.78 10.32 -41.99
N ASN A 22 -53.71 9.99 -42.71
CA ASN A 22 -52.99 8.70 -42.65
C ASN A 22 -51.83 8.67 -43.65
N THR A 23 -50.95 9.65 -43.56
CA THR A 23 -49.60 9.54 -44.13
C THR A 23 -48.66 9.11 -43.01
N LYS A 24 -48.71 7.81 -42.66
CA LYS A 24 -47.46 7.16 -42.27
C LYS A 24 -46.57 7.27 -43.50
N CYS A 25 -45.47 7.99 -43.36
CA CYS A 25 -44.49 8.21 -44.42
C CYS A 25 -44.15 6.86 -45.05
N LEU A 26 -44.53 6.66 -46.30
CA LEU A 26 -43.96 5.63 -47.15
C LEU A 26 -42.55 6.13 -47.51
N SER A 27 -41.61 5.97 -46.58
CA SER A 27 -40.18 6.13 -46.84
C SER A 27 -39.66 4.86 -47.55
N ALA A 28 -40.24 4.53 -48.71
CA ALA A 28 -39.68 3.56 -49.63
C ALA A 28 -38.77 4.36 -50.57
N PHE A 29 -37.45 4.20 -50.57
CA PHE A 29 -36.79 3.10 -51.28
C PHE A 29 -35.27 2.98 -50.98
N GLY A 30 -34.76 3.37 -49.80
CA GLY A 30 -33.29 3.37 -49.61
C GLY A 30 -32.70 3.48 -48.18
N GLY A 31 -33.49 3.27 -47.13
CA GLY A 31 -33.01 3.44 -45.74
C GLY A 31 -32.86 4.90 -45.32
N ASN A 32 -32.37 5.12 -44.10
CA ASN A 32 -32.13 6.45 -43.55
C ASN A 32 -31.05 7.20 -44.38
N PRO A 33 -31.22 8.48 -44.75
CA PRO A 33 -30.23 9.22 -45.54
C PRO A 33 -28.84 9.29 -44.91
N SER A 34 -28.74 9.32 -43.58
CA SER A 34 -27.46 9.32 -42.85
C SER A 34 -26.78 7.96 -42.85
N CYS A 35 -27.53 6.89 -43.13
CA CYS A 35 -27.03 5.52 -43.20
C CYS A 35 -27.77 4.74 -44.29
N PRO A 36 -27.42 4.97 -45.58
CA PRO A 36 -28.18 4.41 -46.70
C PRO A 36 -27.90 2.92 -46.90
N CYS A 37 -28.88 2.21 -47.45
CA CYS A 37 -28.69 0.84 -47.90
C CYS A 37 -27.72 0.79 -49.10
N ILE A 38 -26.93 -0.28 -49.22
CA ILE A 38 -25.98 -0.45 -50.34
C ILE A 38 -26.75 -0.70 -51.65
N ASP A 39 -26.26 -0.13 -52.76
CA ASP A 39 -26.79 -0.37 -54.10
C ASP A 39 -26.43 -1.78 -54.58
N GLN A 40 -27.39 -2.48 -55.21
CA GLN A 40 -27.25 -3.82 -55.75
C GLN A 40 -26.06 -3.98 -56.71
N ARG A 41 -25.60 -2.89 -57.35
CA ARG A 41 -24.43 -2.92 -58.25
C ARG A 41 -23.09 -3.23 -57.57
N VAL A 42 -23.00 -3.01 -56.27
CA VAL A 42 -21.80 -3.28 -55.47
C VAL A 42 -21.93 -4.62 -54.73
N TRP A 43 -23.03 -5.34 -54.94
CA TRP A 43 -23.36 -6.54 -54.20
C TRP A 43 -22.74 -7.80 -54.83
N PRO A 44 -22.05 -8.64 -54.03
CA PRO A 44 -21.38 -9.84 -54.53
C PRO A 44 -22.37 -10.97 -54.86
N LEU A 45 -22.44 -11.32 -56.15
CA LEU A 45 -23.18 -12.49 -56.64
C LEU A 45 -22.20 -13.65 -56.86
N HIS A 46 -22.11 -14.55 -55.88
CA HIS A 46 -21.11 -15.65 -55.88
C HIS A 46 -21.72 -17.05 -56.07
N GLY A 47 -23.05 -17.20 -56.18
CA GLY A 47 -23.71 -18.48 -56.39
C GLY A 47 -24.58 -18.56 -57.63
N ILE A 48 -24.93 -19.78 -58.03
CA ILE A 48 -25.96 -20.07 -59.03
C ILE A 48 -26.93 -21.08 -58.41
N ASN A 49 -28.23 -20.78 -58.43
CA ASN A 49 -29.23 -21.70 -57.91
C ASN A 49 -29.47 -22.89 -58.85
N ALA A 50 -30.25 -23.89 -58.41
CA ALA A 50 -30.59 -25.06 -59.24
C ALA A 50 -31.33 -24.72 -60.56
N SER A 51 -31.84 -23.49 -60.70
CA SER A 51 -32.54 -22.99 -61.89
C SER A 51 -31.64 -22.18 -62.82
N GLY A 52 -30.34 -22.02 -62.50
CA GLY A 52 -29.39 -21.28 -63.33
C GLY A 52 -29.36 -19.75 -63.10
N HIS A 53 -30.06 -19.24 -62.08
CA HIS A 53 -30.02 -17.81 -61.74
C HIS A 53 -28.92 -17.51 -60.72
N ALA A 54 -28.28 -16.35 -60.87
CA ALA A 54 -27.28 -15.85 -59.91
C ALA A 54 -27.93 -15.60 -58.54
N CYS A 55 -27.19 -15.89 -57.47
CA CYS A 55 -27.67 -15.78 -56.10
C CYS A 55 -26.59 -15.34 -55.12
N VAL A 56 -27.03 -14.87 -53.97
CA VAL A 56 -26.18 -14.55 -52.81
C VAL A 56 -26.05 -15.81 -51.97
N LEU A 57 -24.82 -16.27 -51.75
CA LEU A 57 -24.56 -17.44 -50.92
C LEU A 57 -24.42 -17.00 -49.47
N ALA A 58 -25.22 -17.61 -48.60
CA ALA A 58 -25.16 -17.37 -47.16
C ALA A 58 -25.04 -18.70 -46.41
N ALA A 59 -24.04 -18.78 -45.53
CA ALA A 59 -23.81 -19.89 -44.62
C ALA A 59 -24.73 -19.76 -43.40
N TRP A 60 -25.65 -20.71 -43.27
CA TRP A 60 -26.56 -20.86 -42.15
C TRP A 60 -26.29 -22.19 -41.47
N GLY A 61 -25.67 -22.15 -40.29
CA GLY A 61 -25.21 -23.34 -39.59
C GLY A 61 -24.21 -24.14 -40.42
N SER A 62 -24.53 -25.40 -40.72
CA SER A 62 -23.72 -26.29 -41.57
C SER A 62 -24.11 -26.28 -43.06
N SER A 63 -25.13 -25.51 -43.44
CA SER A 63 -25.66 -25.44 -44.81
C SER A 63 -25.36 -24.10 -45.47
N VAL A 64 -25.15 -24.12 -46.78
CA VAL A 64 -25.07 -22.90 -47.60
C VAL A 64 -26.36 -22.77 -48.38
N GLN A 65 -27.09 -21.70 -48.14
CA GLN A 65 -28.35 -21.38 -48.83
C GLN A 65 -28.11 -20.27 -49.86
N CYS A 66 -28.94 -20.27 -50.89
CA CYS A 66 -28.81 -19.43 -52.09
C CYS A 66 -30.00 -18.47 -52.12
N PHE A 67 -29.74 -17.22 -51.75
CA PHE A 67 -30.73 -16.15 -51.61
C PHE A 67 -30.85 -15.30 -52.89
N PRO A 68 -31.99 -14.63 -53.12
CA PRO A 68 -32.18 -13.75 -54.28
C PRO A 68 -31.05 -12.72 -54.45
N GLU A 69 -30.81 -12.28 -55.69
CA GLU A 69 -29.74 -11.33 -56.03
C GLU A 69 -29.85 -9.97 -55.31
N ASN A 70 -31.05 -9.60 -54.87
CA ASN A 70 -31.34 -8.37 -54.15
C ASN A 70 -31.40 -8.56 -52.64
N TYR A 71 -31.03 -9.73 -52.10
CA TYR A 71 -31.13 -10.03 -50.69
C TYR A 71 -30.38 -9.01 -49.82
N GLY A 72 -31.15 -8.26 -49.02
CA GLY A 72 -30.62 -7.25 -48.11
C GLY A 72 -30.17 -5.95 -48.79
N VAL A 73 -30.29 -5.76 -50.11
CA VAL A 73 -29.74 -4.58 -50.80
C VAL A 73 -30.80 -3.72 -51.48
N GLY A 74 -30.50 -2.43 -51.61
CA GLY A 74 -31.34 -1.44 -52.29
C GLY A 74 -32.61 -1.03 -51.52
N GLU A 75 -33.21 -1.90 -50.72
CA GLU A 75 -34.44 -1.60 -49.99
C GLU A 75 -34.46 -2.15 -48.57
N CYS A 76 -35.19 -1.44 -47.70
CA CYS A 76 -35.54 -1.90 -46.36
C CYS A 76 -36.70 -2.89 -46.44
N ARG A 77 -36.48 -4.14 -46.05
CA ARG A 77 -37.48 -5.20 -46.12
C ARG A 77 -37.27 -6.23 -45.02
N ALA A 78 -38.33 -6.94 -44.64
CA ALA A 78 -38.25 -8.11 -43.79
C ALA A 78 -37.72 -9.29 -44.62
N TRP A 79 -36.41 -9.30 -44.87
CA TRP A 79 -35.77 -10.25 -45.78
C TRP A 79 -35.87 -11.70 -45.30
N ASP A 80 -35.85 -11.91 -43.98
CA ASP A 80 -35.83 -13.25 -43.39
C ASP A 80 -37.23 -13.91 -43.39
N ASP A 81 -38.32 -13.14 -43.42
CA ASP A 81 -39.70 -13.65 -43.21
C ASP A 81 -40.12 -14.72 -44.22
N GLU A 82 -39.63 -14.63 -45.45
CA GLU A 82 -39.98 -15.53 -46.55
C GLU A 82 -38.82 -16.45 -46.98
N LEU A 83 -37.59 -16.15 -46.55
CA LEU A 83 -36.39 -16.74 -47.13
C LEU A 83 -35.57 -17.55 -46.13
N ASP A 84 -35.66 -17.25 -44.83
CA ASP A 84 -34.97 -18.00 -43.80
C ASP A 84 -35.77 -19.26 -43.39
N GLU A 85 -35.09 -20.41 -43.38
CA GLU A 85 -35.65 -21.66 -42.89
C GLU A 85 -36.06 -21.55 -41.41
N GLY A 86 -35.34 -20.74 -40.61
CA GLY A 86 -35.67 -20.44 -39.21
C GLY A 86 -36.95 -19.61 -39.03
N CYS A 87 -37.38 -18.91 -40.08
CA CYS A 87 -38.60 -18.10 -40.11
C CYS A 87 -39.80 -18.83 -40.71
N SER A 88 -39.58 -20.05 -41.21
CA SER A 88 -40.60 -20.89 -41.85
C SER A 88 -41.33 -21.77 -40.81
N GLY A 89 -42.25 -21.19 -40.05
CA GLY A 89 -43.06 -21.97 -39.09
C GLY A 89 -44.07 -21.16 -38.27
N PRO A 90 -45.00 -21.84 -37.56
CA PRO A 90 -46.01 -21.18 -36.72
C PRO A 90 -45.42 -20.49 -35.48
N SER A 91 -44.17 -20.83 -35.11
CA SER A 91 -43.41 -20.26 -34.00
C SER A 91 -42.16 -19.51 -34.49
N LYS A 92 -42.32 -18.68 -35.53
CA LYS A 92 -41.22 -17.87 -36.06
C LYS A 92 -40.80 -16.76 -35.06
N PRO A 93 -39.50 -16.49 -34.89
CA PRO A 93 -39.03 -15.36 -34.10
C PRO A 93 -39.65 -14.03 -34.56
N ALA A 94 -39.86 -13.10 -33.62
CA ALA A 94 -40.39 -11.77 -33.95
C ALA A 94 -39.46 -10.97 -34.89
N SER A 95 -38.16 -11.32 -34.90
CA SER A 95 -37.16 -10.73 -35.77
C SER A 95 -37.36 -11.02 -37.26
N CYS A 96 -38.00 -12.14 -37.61
CA CYS A 96 -38.29 -12.50 -39.00
C CYS A 96 -39.10 -11.42 -39.72
N ALA A 97 -40.00 -10.74 -39.00
CA ALA A 97 -40.86 -9.69 -39.55
C ALA A 97 -40.21 -8.29 -39.55
N GLN A 98 -38.99 -8.15 -39.03
CA GLN A 98 -38.35 -6.84 -38.88
C GLN A 98 -37.64 -6.42 -40.16
N PRO A 99 -37.85 -5.17 -40.63
CA PRO A 99 -37.18 -4.69 -41.82
C PRO A 99 -35.70 -4.36 -41.55
N TRP A 100 -34.83 -4.77 -42.47
CA TRP A 100 -33.40 -4.44 -42.45
C TRP A 100 -32.84 -4.28 -43.86
N CYS A 101 -31.60 -3.78 -43.95
CA CYS A 101 -30.80 -3.81 -45.17
C CYS A 101 -29.30 -3.82 -44.85
N TYR A 102 -28.48 -4.25 -45.81
CA TYR A 102 -27.05 -4.01 -45.84
C TYR A 102 -26.78 -2.54 -46.12
N ILE A 103 -25.80 -1.98 -45.41
CA ILE A 103 -25.56 -0.54 -45.32
C ILE A 103 -24.15 -0.15 -45.77
N ASP A 104 -24.04 1.06 -46.30
CA ASP A 104 -22.74 1.63 -46.70
C ASP A 104 -21.92 1.97 -45.44
N GLU A 105 -20.94 1.13 -45.12
CA GLU A 105 -20.04 1.26 -43.97
C GLU A 105 -19.46 2.67 -43.85
N THR A 106 -19.01 3.24 -44.97
CA THR A 106 -18.30 4.53 -44.98
C THR A 106 -19.19 5.69 -44.56
N LYS A 107 -20.51 5.57 -44.75
CA LYS A 107 -21.48 6.58 -44.34
C LYS A 107 -22.05 6.27 -42.95
N CYS A 108 -22.33 5.00 -42.68
CA CYS A 108 -22.99 4.59 -41.45
C CYS A 108 -22.09 4.57 -40.23
N LEU A 109 -20.88 4.00 -40.32
CA LEU A 109 -19.99 3.87 -39.14
C LEU A 109 -19.33 5.19 -38.73
N ILE A 110 -19.31 6.16 -39.64
CA ILE A 110 -18.62 7.44 -39.44
C ILE A 110 -19.62 8.56 -39.11
N ASN A 111 -20.74 8.65 -39.83
CA ASN A 111 -21.62 9.83 -39.79
C ASN A 111 -23.03 9.57 -39.26
N SER A 112 -23.33 8.36 -38.79
CA SER A 112 -24.66 7.98 -38.35
C SER A 112 -24.69 7.54 -36.90
N THR A 113 -25.79 7.84 -36.22
CA THR A 113 -26.13 7.26 -34.90
C THR A 113 -26.85 5.92 -35.03
N LYS A 114 -27.09 5.45 -36.26
CA LYS A 114 -27.75 4.18 -36.54
C LYS A 114 -26.85 3.01 -36.21
N THR A 115 -27.41 1.98 -35.57
CA THR A 115 -26.68 0.75 -35.26
C THR A 115 -26.30 0.04 -36.56
N ALA A 116 -25.10 -0.53 -36.60
CA ALA A 116 -24.54 -1.16 -37.79
C ALA A 116 -23.82 -2.43 -37.35
N ARG A 117 -24.16 -3.57 -37.96
CA ARG A 117 -23.69 -4.89 -37.55
C ARG A 117 -22.94 -5.57 -38.66
N LEU A 118 -21.79 -6.12 -38.34
CA LEU A 118 -21.05 -6.98 -39.24
C LEU A 118 -21.83 -8.28 -39.47
N THR A 119 -22.02 -8.68 -40.72
CA THR A 119 -22.46 -10.04 -41.07
C THR A 119 -21.26 -10.92 -41.36
N ASN A 120 -21.31 -12.15 -40.87
CA ASN A 120 -20.39 -13.24 -41.21
C ASN A 120 -21.10 -14.36 -41.99
N VAL A 121 -22.37 -14.16 -42.34
CA VAL A 121 -23.21 -15.18 -42.97
C VAL A 121 -22.91 -15.25 -44.46
N LEU A 122 -22.45 -14.18 -45.09
CA LEU A 122 -22.21 -14.14 -46.54
C LEU A 122 -20.92 -14.87 -46.94
N VAL A 123 -21.04 -15.82 -47.87
CA VAL A 123 -19.90 -16.60 -48.38
C VAL A 123 -19.14 -15.77 -49.41
N GLY A 124 -17.84 -15.59 -49.20
CA GLY A 124 -16.95 -14.85 -50.11
C GLY A 124 -16.96 -13.34 -49.92
N VAL A 125 -17.67 -12.84 -48.90
CA VAL A 125 -17.74 -11.42 -48.55
C VAL A 125 -17.19 -11.24 -47.15
N ASN A 126 -16.03 -10.62 -47.06
CA ASN A 126 -15.52 -10.15 -45.78
C ASN A 126 -16.07 -8.74 -45.59
N ASP A 127 -16.56 -8.46 -44.38
CA ASP A 127 -16.90 -7.10 -43.93
C ASP A 127 -18.16 -6.44 -44.52
N ALA A 128 -19.24 -7.20 -44.70
CA ALA A 128 -20.55 -6.60 -45.00
C ALA A 128 -21.26 -6.17 -43.70
N TYR A 129 -21.86 -4.97 -43.68
CA TYR A 129 -22.62 -4.47 -42.55
C TYR A 129 -24.10 -4.36 -42.85
N TYR A 130 -24.98 -4.67 -41.89
CA TYR A 130 -26.43 -4.50 -41.98
C TYR A 130 -26.98 -3.69 -40.81
N SER A 131 -28.18 -3.15 -40.95
CA SER A 131 -28.86 -2.38 -39.92
C SER A 131 -30.37 -2.54 -39.96
N TYR A 132 -30.95 -2.90 -38.81
CA TYR A 132 -32.39 -2.84 -38.58
C TYR A 132 -32.84 -1.41 -38.31
N ASP A 133 -32.07 -0.64 -37.53
CA ASP A 133 -32.42 0.74 -37.14
C ASP A 133 -32.43 1.72 -38.34
N THR A 134 -31.59 1.49 -39.35
CA THR A 134 -31.66 2.20 -40.64
C THR A 134 -33.03 2.09 -41.30
N CYS A 135 -33.69 0.95 -41.11
CA CYS A 135 -34.97 0.60 -41.69
C CYS A 135 -36.14 0.79 -40.71
N GLY A 136 -35.88 1.26 -39.50
CA GLY A 136 -36.87 1.38 -38.43
C GLY A 136 -37.36 0.03 -37.90
N GLY A 137 -36.57 -1.03 -38.08
CA GLY A 137 -36.81 -2.35 -37.49
C GLY A 137 -36.31 -2.42 -36.04
N ASP A 138 -36.92 -3.31 -35.28
CA ASP A 138 -36.61 -3.57 -33.88
C ASP A 138 -35.57 -4.69 -33.74
N GLU A 139 -34.34 -4.29 -33.44
CA GLU A 139 -33.19 -5.19 -33.26
C GLU A 139 -33.34 -6.10 -32.01
N GLU A 140 -34.05 -5.65 -30.97
CA GLU A 140 -34.19 -6.42 -29.71
C GLU A 140 -34.88 -7.76 -29.92
N SER A 141 -35.80 -7.81 -30.89
CA SER A 141 -36.52 -9.02 -31.26
C SER A 141 -35.60 -10.16 -31.71
N TRP A 142 -34.44 -9.85 -32.32
CA TRP A 142 -33.42 -10.83 -32.73
C TRP A 142 -32.60 -11.33 -31.53
N TYR A 143 -32.41 -10.49 -30.52
CA TYR A 143 -31.65 -10.86 -29.32
C TYR A 143 -32.46 -11.62 -28.28
N SER A 144 -33.79 -11.51 -28.32
CA SER A 144 -34.70 -12.24 -27.42
C SER A 144 -34.64 -13.77 -27.60
N SER A 145 -34.10 -14.27 -28.73
CA SER A 145 -33.68 -15.68 -28.83
C SER A 145 -32.40 -15.88 -28.02
N SER A 146 -32.58 -16.13 -26.72
CA SER A 146 -31.53 -16.40 -25.74
C SER A 146 -30.54 -17.44 -26.24
N LEU A 147 -29.26 -17.05 -26.33
CA LEU A 147 -28.15 -17.99 -26.49
C LEU A 147 -28.20 -19.00 -25.33
N ALA A 148 -28.28 -20.29 -25.65
CA ALA A 148 -28.29 -21.34 -24.63
C ALA A 148 -26.88 -21.63 -24.07
N SER A 149 -25.83 -21.30 -24.82
CA SER A 149 -24.43 -21.58 -24.47
C SER A 149 -23.47 -20.62 -25.18
N LEU A 150 -22.27 -20.44 -24.61
CA LEU A 150 -21.13 -19.76 -25.25
C LEU A 150 -20.20 -20.73 -26.02
N GLU A 151 -20.40 -22.04 -25.87
CA GLU A 151 -19.48 -23.06 -26.40
C GLU A 151 -19.29 -22.94 -27.92
N GLY A 152 -18.03 -22.76 -28.35
CA GLY A 152 -17.64 -22.64 -29.75
C GLY A 152 -17.86 -21.26 -30.38
N LEU A 153 -18.40 -20.28 -29.66
CA LEU A 153 -18.48 -18.89 -30.14
C LEU A 153 -17.11 -18.23 -30.11
N THR A 154 -16.86 -17.28 -31.01
CA THR A 154 -15.68 -16.40 -30.95
C THR A 154 -16.14 -15.00 -30.55
N LEU A 155 -15.68 -14.52 -29.39
CA LEU A 155 -16.03 -13.20 -28.87
C LEU A 155 -14.92 -12.21 -29.23
N ARG A 156 -15.31 -11.06 -29.79
CA ARG A 156 -14.42 -9.95 -30.12
C ARG A 156 -14.18 -9.12 -28.85
N VAL A 157 -12.96 -9.18 -28.32
CA VAL A 157 -12.60 -8.52 -27.06
C VAL A 157 -11.73 -7.30 -27.33
N GLY A 158 -12.23 -6.13 -26.93
CA GLY A 158 -11.52 -4.86 -27.05
C GLY A 158 -10.65 -4.54 -25.85
N VAL A 159 -9.53 -3.87 -26.12
CA VAL A 159 -8.65 -3.31 -25.09
C VAL A 159 -8.43 -1.82 -25.41
N PRO A 160 -8.77 -0.90 -24.49
CA PRO A 160 -8.84 0.53 -24.78
C PRO A 160 -7.49 1.17 -25.10
N GLN A 161 -6.47 0.84 -24.33
CA GLN A 161 -5.09 1.33 -24.48
C GLN A 161 -4.14 0.26 -23.93
N ASN A 162 -2.82 0.39 -24.08
CA ASN A 162 -1.90 -0.43 -23.28
C ASN A 162 -1.82 0.16 -21.86
N GLN A 163 -2.13 -0.64 -20.84
CA GLN A 163 -1.79 -0.33 -19.45
C GLN A 163 -0.82 -1.39 -18.95
N VAL A 164 0.37 -0.95 -18.54
CA VAL A 164 1.40 -1.82 -17.96
C VAL A 164 0.80 -2.57 -16.78
N ASN A 165 1.09 -3.88 -16.66
CA ASN A 165 0.58 -4.81 -15.64
C ASN A 165 -0.92 -5.18 -15.71
N ALA A 166 -1.79 -4.29 -16.21
CA ALA A 166 -3.22 -4.56 -16.35
C ALA A 166 -3.54 -5.33 -17.63
N HIS A 167 -3.04 -4.85 -18.76
CA HIS A 167 -3.18 -5.45 -20.08
C HIS A 167 -2.11 -4.88 -21.03
N GLU A 168 -1.13 -5.72 -21.36
CA GLU A 168 -0.03 -5.41 -22.25
C GLU A 168 -0.13 -6.25 -23.52
N MET A 169 -0.01 -5.58 -24.67
CA MET A 169 0.17 -6.24 -25.96
C MET A 169 1.62 -6.72 -26.11
N VAL A 170 1.81 -8.03 -26.04
CA VAL A 170 3.12 -8.68 -26.22
C VAL A 170 3.22 -9.16 -27.66
N ASP A 171 4.19 -8.67 -28.43
CA ASP A 171 4.49 -9.22 -29.75
C ASP A 171 4.93 -10.70 -29.60
N PRO A 172 4.31 -11.67 -30.30
CA PRO A 172 4.65 -13.08 -30.17
C PRO A 172 6.10 -13.43 -30.57
N HIS A 173 6.85 -12.53 -31.22
CA HIS A 173 8.21 -12.79 -31.70
C HIS A 173 9.32 -12.52 -30.67
N TRP A 174 9.00 -12.03 -29.45
CA TRP A 174 10.02 -11.66 -28.46
C TRP A 174 10.17 -12.62 -27.26
N ASP A 175 9.52 -13.77 -27.26
CA ASP A 175 9.55 -14.73 -26.12
C ASP A 175 10.88 -15.53 -25.98
N THR A 176 12.02 -14.96 -26.38
CA THR A 176 13.34 -15.61 -26.26
C THR A 176 14.45 -14.63 -25.89
N ASP A 177 14.57 -14.27 -24.60
CA ASP A 177 15.79 -14.43 -23.78
C ASP A 177 15.55 -13.87 -22.36
N PRO A 178 15.50 -14.70 -21.28
CA PRO A 178 15.33 -14.21 -19.91
C PRO A 178 16.55 -13.42 -19.36
N ALA A 179 17.63 -13.24 -20.15
CA ALA A 179 18.86 -12.61 -19.70
C ALA A 179 19.06 -11.15 -20.16
N THR A 180 18.16 -10.60 -20.99
CA THR A 180 18.27 -9.21 -21.48
C THR A 180 16.94 -8.47 -21.33
N GLU A 181 16.63 -8.07 -20.09
CA GLU A 181 15.46 -7.28 -19.72
C GLU A 181 15.53 -5.84 -20.26
N THR A 182 15.21 -5.66 -21.54
CA THR A 182 14.58 -4.42 -21.99
C THR A 182 13.41 -4.80 -22.88
N ILE A 183 12.22 -4.90 -22.30
CA ILE A 183 10.96 -4.94 -23.05
C ILE A 183 10.86 -3.59 -23.75
N SER A 184 11.19 -3.55 -25.03
CA SER A 184 10.95 -2.34 -25.82
C SER A 184 9.45 -2.24 -26.04
N LEU A 185 8.79 -1.37 -25.25
CA LEU A 185 7.38 -1.03 -25.39
C LEU A 185 7.07 -0.74 -26.87
N ALA A 186 5.96 -1.30 -27.37
CA ALA A 186 5.42 -0.83 -28.64
C ALA A 186 5.24 0.70 -28.52
N PRO A 187 5.76 1.51 -29.46
CA PRO A 187 5.70 2.96 -29.32
C PRO A 187 4.26 3.42 -29.10
N GLU A 188 4.06 4.40 -28.22
CA GLU A 188 2.76 5.05 -28.04
C GLU A 188 2.18 5.43 -29.41
N GLY A 189 1.02 4.87 -29.74
CA GLY A 189 0.41 5.05 -31.06
C GLY A 189 0.80 4.03 -32.13
N ALA A 190 1.42 2.91 -31.78
CA ALA A 190 1.54 1.74 -32.65
C ALA A 190 0.14 1.25 -33.05
N ARG A 191 -0.32 1.71 -34.21
CA ARG A 191 -1.61 1.37 -34.80
C ARG A 191 -1.69 -0.15 -34.99
N ILE A 192 -2.59 -0.79 -34.24
CA ILE A 192 -2.79 -2.25 -34.13
C ILE A 192 -3.20 -2.93 -35.47
N TRP A 193 -3.38 -2.18 -36.56
CA TRP A 193 -4.04 -2.70 -37.77
C TRP A 193 -3.16 -3.03 -38.98
N GLN A 194 -1.83 -3.02 -38.89
CA GLN A 194 -1.07 -3.12 -40.14
C GLN A 194 -0.76 -4.52 -40.69
N ASN A 195 -0.68 -5.62 -39.92
CA ASN A 195 -0.23 -6.89 -40.52
C ASN A 195 -0.68 -8.20 -39.82
N ASN A 196 -1.97 -8.40 -39.49
CA ASN A 196 -2.53 -9.74 -39.22
C ASN A 196 -1.76 -10.61 -38.18
N THR A 197 -0.94 -9.99 -37.32
CA THR A 197 -0.15 -10.66 -36.30
C THR A 197 -1.04 -10.82 -35.08
N LEU A 198 -1.33 -12.06 -34.71
CA LEU A 198 -2.01 -12.40 -33.46
C LEU A 198 -1.15 -11.88 -32.30
N PHE A 199 -1.48 -10.71 -31.76
CA PHE A 199 -0.84 -10.24 -30.53
C PHE A 199 -1.33 -11.10 -29.37
N LYS A 200 -0.41 -11.55 -28.52
CA LYS A 200 -0.77 -12.24 -27.29
C LYS A 200 -0.99 -11.16 -26.23
N MET A 201 -2.21 -11.06 -25.72
CA MET A 201 -2.49 -10.20 -24.58
C MET A 201 -1.94 -10.87 -23.31
N LYS A 202 -1.22 -10.10 -22.50
CA LYS A 202 -0.75 -10.51 -21.18
C LYS A 202 -1.23 -9.49 -20.15
N GLY A 203 -1.52 -9.90 -18.93
CA GLY A 203 -1.95 -9.01 -17.85
C GLY A 203 -3.21 -9.52 -17.16
N ILE A 204 -3.48 -9.00 -15.96
CA ILE A 204 -4.51 -9.54 -15.08
C ILE A 204 -5.89 -9.64 -15.74
N TYR A 205 -6.30 -8.62 -16.50
CA TYR A 205 -7.61 -8.62 -17.17
C TYR A 205 -7.63 -9.54 -18.39
N ALA A 206 -6.51 -9.66 -19.10
CA ALA A 206 -6.40 -10.57 -20.24
C ALA A 206 -6.42 -12.03 -19.79
N ASP A 207 -5.68 -12.35 -18.73
CA ASP A 207 -5.64 -13.67 -18.13
C ASP A 207 -7.01 -14.06 -17.57
N TYR A 208 -7.70 -13.12 -16.90
CA TYR A 208 -9.07 -13.32 -16.43
C TYR A 208 -10.06 -13.61 -17.58
N VAL A 209 -10.01 -12.86 -18.69
CA VAL A 209 -10.85 -13.15 -19.87
C VAL A 209 -10.52 -14.51 -20.50
N ASN A 210 -9.24 -14.89 -20.55
CA ASN A 210 -8.83 -16.20 -21.05
C ASN A 210 -9.34 -17.34 -20.15
N GLU A 211 -9.39 -17.11 -18.84
CA GLU A 211 -9.98 -18.05 -17.88
C GLU A 211 -11.50 -18.17 -18.06
N LEU A 212 -12.20 -17.04 -18.20
CA LEU A 212 -13.63 -17.02 -18.56
C LEU A 212 -13.88 -17.78 -19.87
N ALA A 213 -12.99 -17.62 -20.85
CA ALA A 213 -13.07 -18.31 -22.14
C ALA A 213 -12.86 -19.82 -22.00
N ALA A 214 -11.91 -20.24 -21.15
CA ALA A 214 -11.67 -21.65 -20.86
C ALA A 214 -12.87 -22.30 -20.15
N GLU A 215 -13.47 -21.64 -19.16
CA GLU A 215 -14.65 -22.17 -18.46
C GLU A 215 -15.90 -22.13 -19.34
N GLY A 216 -16.13 -21.04 -20.07
CA GLY A 216 -17.25 -20.87 -20.99
C GLY A 216 -17.10 -21.60 -22.32
N LYS A 217 -15.93 -22.20 -22.57
CA LYS A 217 -15.55 -22.90 -23.81
C LYS A 217 -15.76 -22.08 -25.08
N PHE A 218 -15.51 -20.77 -25.01
CA PHE A 218 -15.55 -19.89 -26.16
C PHE A 218 -14.13 -19.48 -26.58
N ASN A 219 -13.99 -19.00 -27.80
CA ASN A 219 -12.73 -18.47 -28.32
C ASN A 219 -12.70 -16.95 -28.16
N VAL A 220 -11.52 -16.39 -27.93
CA VAL A 220 -11.32 -14.94 -27.81
C VAL A 220 -10.58 -14.43 -29.03
N GLU A 221 -11.14 -13.39 -29.67
CA GLU A 221 -10.48 -12.62 -30.72
C GLU A 221 -10.19 -11.22 -30.20
N TRP A 222 -8.93 -10.96 -29.87
CA TRP A 222 -8.49 -9.65 -29.38
C TRP A 222 -8.51 -8.61 -30.52
N ARG A 223 -9.14 -7.47 -30.28
CA ARG A 223 -9.25 -6.35 -31.23
C ARG A 223 -8.91 -5.02 -30.56
N SER A 224 -8.42 -4.06 -31.34
CA SER A 224 -8.30 -2.68 -30.86
C SER A 224 -9.66 -1.99 -30.86
N VAL A 225 -9.77 -0.93 -30.05
CA VAL A 225 -10.87 0.02 -30.18
C VAL A 225 -10.85 0.66 -31.57
N SER A 226 -12.03 0.91 -32.12
CA SER A 226 -12.23 1.51 -33.43
C SER A 226 -11.78 2.97 -33.43
N ILE A 227 -11.16 3.39 -34.54
CA ILE A 227 -10.74 4.78 -34.74
C ILE A 227 -11.95 5.72 -34.73
N SER A 228 -13.13 5.25 -35.20
CA SER A 228 -14.37 6.03 -35.15
C SER A 228 -14.75 6.38 -33.71
N SER A 229 -14.74 5.40 -32.80
CA SER A 229 -15.05 5.64 -31.39
C SER A 229 -13.97 6.45 -30.68
N LEU A 230 -12.69 6.24 -31.00
CA LEU A 230 -11.59 7.06 -30.46
C LEU A 230 -11.70 8.53 -30.90
N ASN A 231 -12.08 8.79 -32.15
CA ASN A 231 -12.30 10.16 -32.63
C ASN A 231 -13.56 10.79 -32.01
N GLN A 232 -14.57 9.98 -31.69
CA GLN A 232 -15.80 10.44 -31.03
C GLN A 232 -15.56 10.76 -29.54
N PHE A 233 -14.71 9.98 -28.88
CA PHE A 233 -14.36 10.12 -27.46
C PHE A 233 -12.84 10.30 -27.30
N PRO A 234 -12.28 11.44 -27.75
CA PRO A 234 -10.83 11.66 -27.75
C PRO A 234 -10.23 11.72 -26.35
N GLU A 235 -11.04 12.04 -25.34
CA GLU A 235 -10.62 12.17 -23.94
C GLU A 235 -10.61 10.82 -23.19
N SER A 236 -11.22 9.76 -23.72
CA SER A 236 -11.29 8.47 -23.01
C SER A 236 -11.40 7.28 -23.96
N ALA A 237 -10.29 6.56 -24.12
CA ALA A 237 -10.25 5.30 -24.88
C ALA A 237 -11.17 4.22 -24.28
N TRP A 238 -11.42 4.26 -22.97
CA TRP A 238 -12.38 3.39 -22.30
C TRP A 238 -13.80 3.70 -22.75
N THR A 239 -14.22 4.97 -22.73
CA THR A 239 -15.54 5.36 -23.20
C THR A 239 -15.71 5.03 -24.69
N ALA A 240 -14.65 5.17 -25.49
CA ALA A 240 -14.62 4.69 -26.87
C ALA A 240 -14.82 3.16 -27.00
N CYS A 241 -14.20 2.35 -26.13
CA CYS A 241 -14.40 0.89 -26.14
C CYS A 241 -15.84 0.51 -25.77
N VAL A 242 -16.42 1.16 -24.75
CA VAL A 242 -17.83 0.96 -24.36
C VAL A 242 -18.76 1.30 -25.53
N ASN A 243 -18.47 2.38 -26.25
CA ASN A 243 -19.22 2.76 -27.45
C ASN A 243 -19.11 1.73 -28.58
N ASP A 244 -17.96 1.07 -28.75
CA ASP A 244 -17.81 -0.02 -29.72
C ASP A 244 -18.63 -1.25 -29.33
N VAL A 245 -18.74 -1.57 -28.04
CA VAL A 245 -19.65 -2.62 -27.55
C VAL A 245 -21.10 -2.23 -27.80
N ALA A 246 -21.47 -0.98 -27.51
CA ALA A 246 -22.82 -0.44 -27.75
C ALA A 246 -23.19 -0.45 -29.24
N LYS A 247 -22.22 -0.20 -30.13
CA LYS A 247 -22.40 -0.27 -31.60
C LYS A 247 -22.32 -1.70 -32.14
N GLY A 248 -21.91 -2.68 -31.33
CA GLY A 248 -21.77 -4.06 -31.78
C GLY A 248 -20.50 -4.38 -32.57
N ILE A 249 -19.53 -3.48 -32.55
CA ILE A 249 -18.20 -3.65 -33.15
C ILE A 249 -17.38 -4.64 -32.31
N LEU A 250 -17.53 -4.55 -30.99
CA LEU A 250 -16.95 -5.46 -30.01
C LEU A 250 -18.06 -6.18 -29.24
N ASP A 251 -17.72 -7.34 -28.66
CA ASP A 251 -18.63 -8.14 -27.85
C ASP A 251 -18.39 -7.92 -26.34
N LEU A 252 -17.14 -7.61 -25.96
CA LEU A 252 -16.69 -7.32 -24.60
C LEU A 252 -15.47 -6.39 -24.65
N CYS A 253 -15.25 -5.56 -23.63
CA CYS A 253 -13.95 -4.92 -23.43
C CYS A 253 -13.30 -5.35 -22.11
N ALA A 254 -12.00 -5.63 -22.14
CA ALA A 254 -11.24 -6.14 -21.00
C ALA A 254 -10.28 -5.06 -20.47
N SER A 255 -10.67 -4.41 -19.38
CA SER A 255 -9.90 -3.39 -18.65
C SER A 255 -10.58 -3.05 -17.31
N ASP A 256 -9.94 -2.20 -16.53
CA ASP A 256 -10.44 -1.43 -15.40
C ASP A 256 -11.57 -0.41 -15.75
N PHE A 257 -12.67 -0.85 -16.34
CA PHE A 257 -13.78 0.05 -16.68
C PHE A 257 -14.61 0.43 -15.45
N TRP A 258 -14.48 1.69 -15.02
CA TRP A 258 -15.47 2.33 -14.14
C TRP A 258 -16.88 2.32 -14.74
N ILE A 259 -17.85 1.88 -13.94
CA ILE A 259 -19.27 2.00 -14.27
C ILE A 259 -19.72 3.44 -13.99
N THR A 260 -19.76 4.28 -15.02
CA THR A 260 -20.22 5.68 -14.94
C THR A 260 -21.61 5.85 -15.57
N SER A 261 -22.33 6.90 -15.17
CA SER A 261 -23.62 7.25 -15.78
C SER A 261 -23.50 7.56 -17.28
N GLU A 262 -22.40 8.18 -17.69
CA GLU A 262 -22.09 8.43 -19.10
C GLU A 262 -22.04 7.11 -19.88
N ARG A 263 -21.25 6.14 -19.41
CA ARG A 263 -21.06 4.85 -20.08
C ARG A 263 -22.33 4.00 -20.11
N LEU A 264 -23.12 4.03 -19.03
CA LEU A 264 -24.44 3.38 -18.98
C LEU A 264 -25.44 4.01 -19.97
N SER A 265 -25.24 5.27 -20.35
CA SER A 265 -26.12 5.97 -21.30
C SER A 265 -25.75 5.78 -22.77
N LEU A 266 -24.61 5.15 -23.09
CA LEU A 266 -24.11 5.00 -24.46
C LEU A 266 -24.94 4.07 -25.34
N GLY A 267 -25.83 3.26 -24.77
CA GLY A 267 -26.82 2.52 -25.55
C GLY A 267 -27.43 1.35 -24.80
N GLU A 268 -28.62 0.93 -25.24
CA GLU A 268 -29.37 -0.20 -24.66
C GLU A 268 -28.67 -1.55 -24.87
N GLN A 269 -27.66 -1.61 -25.74
CA GLN A 269 -26.97 -2.84 -26.12
C GLN A 269 -25.69 -3.12 -25.34
N VAL A 270 -25.24 -2.17 -24.52
CA VAL A 270 -24.12 -2.35 -23.60
C VAL A 270 -24.64 -2.54 -22.19
N SER A 271 -24.06 -3.52 -21.50
CA SER A 271 -24.28 -3.75 -20.09
C SER A 271 -22.94 -4.04 -19.43
N PHE A 272 -22.94 -4.19 -18.12
CA PHE A 272 -21.74 -4.52 -17.37
C PHE A 272 -21.91 -5.91 -16.74
N LEU A 273 -20.80 -6.65 -16.66
CA LEU A 273 -20.70 -7.83 -15.81
C LEU A 273 -20.89 -7.45 -14.32
N PRO A 274 -21.02 -8.45 -13.42
CA PRO A 274 -20.89 -8.18 -11.99
C PRO A 274 -19.58 -7.43 -11.71
N PRO A 275 -19.57 -6.46 -10.76
CA PRO A 275 -18.36 -5.76 -10.38
C PRO A 275 -17.25 -6.75 -10.01
N LEU A 276 -16.12 -6.66 -10.71
CA LEU A 276 -14.93 -7.49 -10.47
C LEU A 276 -14.18 -6.99 -9.23
N LEU A 277 -14.12 -5.68 -9.08
CA LEU A 277 -13.51 -5.00 -7.94
C LEU A 277 -14.18 -3.64 -7.76
N THR A 278 -13.97 -3.04 -6.59
CA THR A 278 -14.51 -1.72 -6.27
C THR A 278 -13.36 -0.78 -5.99
N ASP A 279 -13.27 0.28 -6.78
CA ASP A 279 -12.29 1.33 -6.54
C ASP A 279 -12.74 2.24 -5.43
N LYS A 280 -11.91 2.29 -4.39
CA LYS A 280 -12.00 3.27 -3.33
C LYS A 280 -11.07 4.41 -3.64
N PHE A 281 -11.55 5.63 -3.47
CA PHE A 281 -10.76 6.83 -3.69
C PHE A 281 -10.22 7.36 -2.37
N TYR A 282 -8.94 7.70 -2.35
CA TYR A 282 -8.28 8.30 -1.20
C TYR A 282 -7.70 9.65 -1.56
N VAL A 283 -7.69 10.55 -0.59
CA VAL A 283 -6.94 11.80 -0.69
C VAL A 283 -5.46 11.47 -0.56
N MET A 284 -4.65 11.84 -1.54
CA MET A 284 -3.20 11.81 -1.45
C MET A 284 -2.69 13.23 -1.28
N ALA A 285 -1.92 13.45 -0.23
CA ALA A 285 -1.30 14.73 0.08
C ALA A 285 0.21 14.57 0.18
N SER A 286 0.97 15.60 -0.17
CA SER A 286 2.40 15.62 0.12
C SER A 286 2.63 15.56 1.62
N VAL A 287 3.50 14.66 2.05
CA VAL A 287 4.07 14.68 3.39
C VAL A 287 4.99 15.89 3.45
N ASP A 288 4.69 16.86 4.30
CA ASP A 288 5.71 17.83 4.66
C ASP A 288 6.87 17.03 5.24
N SER A 289 7.99 17.02 4.53
CA SER A 289 9.29 16.54 5.02
C SER A 289 9.78 17.52 6.08
N GLY A 290 8.97 17.71 7.11
CA GLY A 290 9.11 18.66 8.19
C GLY A 290 10.28 18.24 9.04
N ASN A 291 11.48 18.52 8.55
CA ASN A 291 12.75 18.43 9.23
C ASN A 291 12.78 17.24 10.19
N ASP A 292 12.63 16.03 9.64
CA ASP A 292 12.96 14.78 10.32
C ASP A 292 14.47 14.80 10.58
N ASN A 293 14.86 15.63 11.54
CA ASN A 293 16.20 15.78 12.05
C ASN A 293 16.51 14.49 12.79
N ASN A 294 16.78 13.39 12.08
CA ASN A 294 17.31 12.13 12.60
C ASN A 294 16.85 11.91 14.05
N ALA A 295 15.54 11.99 14.29
CA ALA A 295 14.97 11.85 15.62
C ALA A 295 15.13 10.36 15.89
N GLY A 296 16.30 10.05 16.44
CA GLY A 296 17.01 8.82 16.14
C GLY A 296 16.18 7.63 16.52
N ILE A 297 16.49 6.49 15.92
CA ILE A 297 15.87 5.17 16.12
C ILE A 297 15.53 4.84 17.61
N PHE A 298 16.25 5.45 18.56
CA PHE A 298 15.96 5.50 20.00
C PHE A 298 14.57 6.04 20.40
N GLU A 299 14.01 6.99 19.66
CA GLU A 299 12.68 7.53 19.90
C GLU A 299 11.62 6.45 19.65
N GLY A 300 11.81 5.58 18.66
CA GLY A 300 10.91 4.45 18.39
C GLY A 300 10.79 3.48 19.58
N ILE A 301 11.91 3.18 20.26
CA ILE A 301 11.94 2.27 21.42
C ILE A 301 11.36 2.92 22.68
N THR A 302 11.51 4.23 22.84
CA THR A 302 11.05 4.93 24.06
C THR A 302 9.60 5.41 23.96
N LYS A 303 9.06 5.57 22.74
CA LYS A 303 7.69 6.03 22.44
C LYS A 303 6.53 5.24 23.07
N PRO A 304 6.59 3.90 23.27
CA PRO A 304 5.48 3.15 23.85
C PRO A 304 5.05 3.61 25.24
N PHE A 305 5.93 4.33 25.95
CA PHE A 305 5.65 5.00 27.22
C PHE A 305 6.06 6.47 27.18
N THR A 306 5.26 7.32 27.83
CA THR A 306 5.63 8.72 28.00
C THR A 306 6.89 8.85 28.88
N SER A 307 7.65 9.94 28.71
CA SER A 307 8.84 10.20 29.55
C SER A 307 8.50 10.19 31.06
N THR A 308 7.27 10.59 31.42
CA THR A 308 6.78 10.52 32.80
C THR A 308 6.69 9.09 33.31
N VAL A 309 6.18 8.15 32.52
CA VAL A 309 6.08 6.72 32.89
C VAL A 309 7.49 6.12 33.05
N TRP A 310 8.43 6.44 32.16
CA TRP A 310 9.82 6.02 32.30
C TRP A 310 10.46 6.51 33.60
N MET A 311 10.24 7.79 33.95
CA MET A 311 10.71 8.34 35.22
C MET A 311 10.07 7.64 36.43
N CYS A 312 8.78 7.28 36.35
CA CYS A 312 8.10 6.49 37.38
C CYS A 312 8.70 5.08 37.51
N ILE A 313 8.98 4.39 36.40
CA ILE A 313 9.62 3.06 36.39
C ILE A 313 10.99 3.15 37.08
N CYS A 314 11.85 4.10 36.68
CA CYS A 314 13.15 4.34 37.30
C CYS A 314 13.04 4.63 38.80
N ALA A 315 12.04 5.43 39.21
CA ALA A 315 11.78 5.73 40.61
C ALA A 315 11.36 4.48 41.41
N VAL A 316 10.51 3.62 40.86
CA VAL A 316 10.11 2.34 41.47
C VAL A 316 11.31 1.40 41.63
N ILE A 317 12.14 1.27 40.59
CA ILE A 317 13.37 0.44 40.66
C ILE A 317 14.31 0.96 41.76
N GLY A 318 14.53 2.27 41.83
CA GLY A 318 15.34 2.91 42.88
C GLY A 318 14.79 2.71 44.29
N LEU A 319 13.46 2.77 44.44
CA LEU A 319 12.77 2.56 45.71
C LEU A 319 12.85 1.10 46.16
N VAL A 320 12.66 0.14 45.26
CA VAL A 320 12.80 -1.29 45.55
C VAL A 320 14.25 -1.64 45.92
N GLY A 321 15.24 -1.12 45.18
CA GLY A 321 16.66 -1.30 45.52
C GLY A 321 17.01 -0.74 46.90
N THR A 322 16.37 0.38 47.29
CA THR A 322 16.52 0.96 48.63
C THR A 322 15.90 0.07 49.71
N PHE A 323 14.71 -0.50 49.46
CA PHE A 323 14.10 -1.44 50.40
C PHE A 323 14.90 -2.72 50.57
N TYR A 324 15.46 -3.28 49.49
CA TYR A 324 16.39 -4.40 49.58
C TYR A 324 17.59 -4.06 50.47
N SER A 325 18.19 -2.89 50.28
CA SER A 325 19.32 -2.44 51.12
C SER A 325 18.94 -2.30 52.60
N VAL A 326 17.73 -1.81 52.92
CA VAL A 326 17.27 -1.69 54.31
C VAL A 326 17.02 -3.06 54.95
N PHE A 327 16.44 -4.00 54.22
CA PHE A 327 16.17 -5.34 54.74
C PHE A 327 17.47 -6.14 54.95
N ASP A 328 18.40 -6.05 54.00
CA ASP A 328 19.70 -6.73 54.08
C ASP A 328 20.58 -6.12 55.18
N LEU A 329 20.59 -4.80 55.34
CA LEU A 329 21.33 -4.14 56.43
C LEU A 329 20.80 -4.55 57.80
N LYS A 330 19.48 -4.71 57.96
CA LYS A 330 18.89 -5.20 59.22
C LYS A 330 19.33 -6.63 59.52
N ALA A 331 19.40 -7.49 58.53
CA ALA A 331 19.92 -8.85 58.68
C ALA A 331 21.41 -8.84 59.07
N ALA A 332 22.24 -8.10 58.34
CA ALA A 332 23.68 -8.00 58.62
C ALA A 332 23.99 -7.43 60.02
N VAL A 333 23.22 -6.43 60.48
CA VAL A 333 23.38 -5.86 61.83
C VAL A 333 22.91 -6.84 62.91
N SER A 334 21.89 -7.65 62.63
CA SER A 334 21.44 -8.72 63.53
C SER A 334 22.54 -9.76 63.73
N ASP A 335 23.18 -10.20 62.64
CA ASP A 335 24.25 -11.22 62.69
C ASP A 335 25.49 -10.70 63.42
N LEU A 336 25.86 -9.44 63.18
CA LEU A 336 26.96 -8.78 63.91
C LEU A 336 26.67 -8.69 65.42
N ARG A 337 25.44 -8.37 65.81
CA ARG A 337 25.06 -8.35 67.24
C ARG A 337 25.16 -9.74 67.87
N GLN A 338 24.77 -10.79 67.14
CA GLN A 338 24.85 -12.16 67.63
C GLN A 338 26.32 -12.61 67.79
N LEU A 339 27.17 -12.32 66.81
CA LEU A 339 28.62 -12.56 66.90
C LEU A 339 29.28 -11.78 68.04
N THR A 340 28.81 -10.57 68.35
CA THR A 340 29.35 -9.79 69.48
C THR A 340 28.90 -10.38 70.82
N ALA A 341 27.65 -10.84 70.92
CA ALA A 341 27.14 -11.52 72.11
C ALA A 341 27.89 -12.84 72.39
N ASP A 342 28.22 -13.61 71.35
CA ASP A 342 29.01 -14.86 71.49
C ASP A 342 30.47 -14.59 71.91
N VAL A 343 31.02 -13.41 71.61
CA VAL A 343 32.38 -13.01 72.03
C VAL A 343 32.39 -12.47 73.46
N ASP A 344 31.34 -11.78 73.89
CA ASP A 344 31.21 -11.30 75.28
C ASP A 344 31.11 -12.46 76.29
N ASP A 345 30.62 -13.63 75.87
CA ASP A 345 30.63 -14.86 76.69
C ASP A 345 32.01 -15.58 76.72
N ALA A 346 32.96 -15.19 75.85
CA ALA A 346 34.20 -15.94 75.62
C ALA A 346 35.46 -15.36 76.29
N ASP A 347 35.47 -14.13 76.82
CA ASP A 347 36.70 -13.55 77.38
C ASP A 347 36.47 -12.57 78.54
N GLU A 348 36.38 -13.11 79.76
CA GLU A 348 36.32 -12.32 81.00
C GLU A 348 37.69 -11.81 81.48
N ASN A 349 38.81 -11.97 80.73
CA ASN A 349 40.15 -11.74 81.31
C ASN A 349 41.22 -10.96 80.53
N HIS A 350 40.99 -10.38 79.35
CA HIS A 350 42.01 -9.48 78.77
C HIS A 350 41.49 -8.19 78.10
N GLY A 351 41.80 -7.07 78.76
CA GLY A 351 41.76 -5.67 78.34
C GLY A 351 41.42 -5.36 76.87
N LEU A 352 40.13 -5.12 76.60
CA LEU A 352 39.60 -4.68 75.30
C LEU A 352 38.99 -3.27 75.32
N ALA A 353 39.28 -2.45 76.34
CA ALA A 353 38.74 -1.10 76.46
C ALA A 353 39.28 -0.11 75.40
N ASP A 354 40.37 -0.44 74.70
CA ASP A 354 41.06 0.48 73.78
C ASP A 354 40.61 0.37 72.30
N ILE A 355 39.67 -0.54 71.99
CA ILE A 355 39.11 -0.70 70.64
C ILE A 355 37.84 0.16 70.42
N GLY A 356 37.14 0.51 71.50
CA GLY A 356 35.89 1.27 71.45
C GLY A 356 36.05 2.70 70.92
N ASP A 357 37.15 3.36 71.25
CA ASP A 357 37.37 4.78 70.92
C ASP A 357 38.00 5.02 69.53
N ALA A 358 38.56 3.99 68.90
CA ALA A 358 39.08 4.07 67.53
C ALA A 358 37.96 4.07 66.45
N LEU A 359 36.70 3.83 66.84
CA LEU A 359 35.57 3.63 65.93
C LEU A 359 34.67 4.87 65.75
N THR A 360 34.81 5.92 66.56
CA THR A 360 33.82 7.01 66.62
C THR A 360 34.05 8.14 65.63
N GLU A 361 35.29 8.53 65.29
CA GLU A 361 35.53 9.68 64.39
C GLU A 361 35.97 9.30 62.95
N GLN A 362 36.74 8.22 62.78
CA GLN A 362 36.98 7.62 61.45
C GLN A 362 35.84 6.72 60.95
N GLY A 363 34.84 6.47 61.80
CA GLY A 363 33.72 5.57 61.52
C GLY A 363 32.72 6.09 60.51
N PHE A 364 32.43 7.41 60.48
CA PHE A 364 31.35 7.94 59.65
C PHE A 364 31.62 7.80 58.14
N LYS A 365 32.81 8.18 57.67
CA LYS A 365 33.19 8.04 56.25
C LYS A 365 33.19 6.57 55.82
N LYS A 366 33.67 5.66 56.68
CA LYS A 366 33.66 4.21 56.40
C LYS A 366 32.24 3.66 56.37
N LYS A 367 31.35 4.11 57.28
CA LYS A 367 29.93 3.74 57.32
C LYS A 367 29.18 4.22 56.08
N VAL A 368 29.40 5.47 55.65
CA VAL A 368 28.77 6.01 54.44
C VAL A 368 29.24 5.26 53.19
N VAL A 369 30.55 5.00 53.04
CA VAL A 369 31.07 4.22 51.90
C VAL A 369 30.56 2.79 51.91
N PHE A 370 30.49 2.15 53.08
CA PHE A 370 29.92 0.81 53.23
C PHE A 370 28.44 0.79 52.83
N PHE A 371 27.65 1.75 53.32
CA PHE A 371 26.23 1.87 53.00
C PHE A 371 26.02 2.13 51.50
N LEU A 372 26.77 3.06 50.91
CA LEU A 372 26.66 3.38 49.49
C LEU A 372 27.00 2.16 48.62
N ARG A 373 28.08 1.42 48.95
CA ARG A 373 28.48 0.20 48.24
C ARG A 373 27.45 -0.92 48.39
N HIS A 374 26.80 -1.02 49.54
CA HIS A 374 25.76 -2.01 49.76
C HIS A 374 24.48 -1.64 49.00
N TRP A 375 24.08 -0.37 49.07
CA TRP A 375 22.94 0.15 48.33
C TRP A 375 23.09 0.01 46.82
N THR A 376 24.27 0.29 46.26
CA THR A 376 24.52 0.11 44.82
C THR A 376 24.42 -1.35 44.39
N LYS A 377 24.84 -2.31 45.22
CA LYS A 377 24.66 -3.75 44.95
C LYS A 377 23.18 -4.13 44.92
N CYS A 378 22.38 -3.64 45.89
CA CYS A 378 20.94 -3.91 45.95
C CYS A 378 20.18 -3.24 44.79
N LEU A 379 20.58 -2.03 44.40
CA LEU A 379 20.06 -1.33 43.23
C LEU A 379 20.39 -2.08 41.93
N TYR A 380 21.63 -2.53 41.77
CA TYR A 380 22.04 -3.35 40.63
C TYR A 380 21.21 -4.63 40.54
N ARG A 381 20.97 -5.30 41.67
CA ARG A 381 20.08 -6.48 41.72
C ARG A 381 18.66 -6.14 41.24
N ALA A 382 18.08 -5.05 41.73
CA ALA A 382 16.74 -4.61 41.31
C ALA A 382 16.67 -4.28 39.81
N LEU A 383 17.72 -3.66 39.26
CA LEU A 383 17.85 -3.39 37.82
C LEU A 383 17.95 -4.69 37.01
N MET A 384 18.79 -5.64 37.43
CA MET A 384 18.95 -6.93 36.74
C MET A 384 17.66 -7.75 36.78
N GLU A 385 16.90 -7.73 37.88
CA GLU A 385 15.59 -8.39 37.97
C GLU A 385 14.56 -7.76 36.99
N PHE A 386 14.59 -6.43 36.81
CA PHE A 386 13.72 -5.73 35.86
C PHE A 386 14.07 -6.06 34.40
N PHE A 387 15.33 -5.89 34.00
CA PHE A 387 15.77 -6.10 32.62
C PHE A 387 15.87 -7.57 32.23
N GLY A 388 16.09 -8.47 33.20
CA GLY A 388 16.04 -9.92 32.98
C GLY A 388 14.63 -10.47 32.84
N ALA A 389 13.59 -9.62 32.91
CA ALA A 389 12.17 -9.98 32.89
C ALA A 389 11.83 -11.12 33.87
N SER A 390 12.62 -11.27 34.92
CA SER A 390 12.56 -12.39 35.84
C SER A 390 13.11 -11.98 37.19
N VAL A 391 12.42 -12.38 38.24
CA VAL A 391 12.92 -12.22 39.59
C VAL A 391 13.65 -13.51 39.94
N SER A 392 14.99 -13.47 39.91
CA SER A 392 15.78 -14.65 40.27
C SER A 392 15.47 -15.07 41.70
N TYR A 393 15.19 -16.36 41.84
CA TYR A 393 14.94 -17.02 43.12
C TYR A 393 16.24 -17.56 43.75
N GLU A 394 17.38 -17.49 43.06
CA GLU A 394 18.69 -17.97 43.53
C GLU A 394 19.34 -17.02 44.57
N ASP A 395 20.13 -17.49 45.51
CA ASP A 395 20.09 -18.76 46.24
C ASP A 395 19.86 -18.36 47.69
N ILE A 396 18.94 -19.04 48.35
CA ILE A 396 18.92 -19.09 49.81
C ILE A 396 20.12 -19.96 50.19
N ASP A 397 21.35 -19.45 50.02
CA ASP A 397 22.45 -19.89 50.88
C ASP A 397 21.97 -19.66 52.32
N ASP A 398 22.31 -20.56 53.25
CA ASP A 398 21.75 -20.71 54.61
C ASP A 398 21.71 -19.44 55.51
N THR A 399 22.14 -18.29 55.00
CA THR A 399 22.03 -16.94 55.58
C THR A 399 20.94 -16.05 54.94
N GLY A 400 20.15 -16.60 54.00
CA GLY A 400 19.19 -15.88 53.16
C GLY A 400 18.11 -15.09 53.89
N VAL A 401 17.86 -13.88 53.37
CA VAL A 401 16.92 -12.85 53.82
C VAL A 401 15.66 -13.42 54.50
N ARG A 402 15.68 -13.46 55.84
CA ARG A 402 14.58 -13.99 56.67
C ARG A 402 13.37 -13.05 56.78
N SER A 403 13.50 -11.80 56.30
CA SER A 403 12.44 -10.81 56.43
C SER A 403 11.28 -11.15 55.50
N VAL A 404 10.13 -11.48 56.09
CA VAL A 404 8.84 -11.60 55.38
C VAL A 404 8.58 -10.36 54.51
N GLY A 405 9.00 -9.18 54.98
CA GLY A 405 8.89 -7.93 54.23
C GLY A 405 9.62 -7.96 52.88
N ALA A 406 10.83 -8.52 52.82
CA ALA A 406 11.59 -8.61 51.57
C ALA A 406 10.92 -9.55 50.56
N ARG A 407 10.30 -10.65 51.03
CA ARG A 407 9.56 -11.58 50.17
C ARG A 407 8.32 -10.94 49.56
N VAL A 408 7.58 -10.17 50.37
CA VAL A 408 6.41 -9.43 49.90
C VAL A 408 6.81 -8.34 48.91
N THR A 409 7.90 -7.61 49.18
CA THR A 409 8.44 -6.62 48.22
C THR A 409 8.86 -7.27 46.91
N LYS A 410 9.54 -8.43 46.96
CA LYS A 410 9.90 -9.21 45.76
C LYS A 410 8.68 -9.64 44.95
N LEU A 411 7.65 -10.16 45.60
CA LEU A 411 6.41 -10.57 44.93
C LEU A 411 5.71 -9.39 44.25
N GLY A 412 5.60 -8.26 44.96
CA GLY A 412 5.02 -7.04 44.39
C GLY A 412 5.84 -6.50 43.21
N TYR A 413 7.16 -6.58 43.28
CA TYR A 413 8.05 -6.16 42.20
C TYR A 413 7.97 -7.08 40.99
N ALA A 414 7.87 -8.40 41.19
CA ALA A 414 7.65 -9.37 40.12
C ALA A 414 6.36 -9.07 39.34
N LEU A 415 5.26 -8.82 40.06
CA LEU A 415 3.98 -8.45 39.45
C LEU A 415 4.10 -7.14 38.66
N PHE A 416 4.79 -6.15 39.20
CA PHE A 416 5.05 -4.87 38.53
C PHE A 416 5.82 -5.07 37.21
N ILE A 417 6.91 -5.86 37.22
CA ILE A 417 7.71 -6.15 36.02
C ILE A 417 6.84 -6.79 34.94
N ILE A 418 6.06 -7.83 35.29
CA ILE A 418 5.20 -8.53 34.33
C ILE A 418 4.19 -7.59 33.68
N VAL A 419 3.52 -6.75 34.48
CA VAL A 419 2.52 -5.79 33.97
C VAL A 419 3.18 -4.75 33.04
N ILE A 420 4.31 -4.17 33.45
CA ILE A 420 5.00 -3.17 32.65
C ILE A 420 5.48 -3.74 31.31
N ILE A 421 6.06 -4.94 31.30
CA ILE A 421 6.51 -5.59 30.07
C ILE A 421 5.32 -5.91 29.16
N ALA A 422 4.22 -6.43 29.69
CA ALA A 422 3.03 -6.74 28.91
C ALA A 422 2.38 -5.48 28.31
N CYS A 423 2.31 -4.37 29.06
CA CYS A 423 1.81 -3.10 28.54
C CYS A 423 2.76 -2.50 27.48
N TYR A 424 4.07 -2.62 27.69
CA TYR A 424 5.06 -2.14 26.73
C TYR A 424 4.94 -2.87 25.39
N THR A 425 4.87 -4.21 25.41
CA THR A 425 4.73 -5.02 24.19
C THR A 425 3.38 -4.77 23.50
N GLY A 426 2.28 -4.68 24.26
CA GLY A 426 0.97 -4.36 23.70
C GLY A 426 0.94 -3.00 22.98
N ASN A 427 1.50 -1.96 23.61
CA ASN A 427 1.58 -0.63 22.99
C ASN A 427 2.52 -0.62 21.78
N MET A 428 3.65 -1.34 21.85
CA MET A 428 4.58 -1.45 20.73
C MET A 428 3.90 -2.07 19.50
N VAL A 429 3.15 -3.16 19.67
CA VAL A 429 2.40 -3.80 18.58
C VAL A 429 1.38 -2.84 17.99
N VAL A 430 0.60 -2.14 18.81
CA VAL A 430 -0.38 -1.17 18.32
C VAL A 430 0.31 -0.04 17.54
N MET A 431 1.45 0.46 18.01
CA MET A 431 2.20 1.50 17.31
C MET A 431 2.76 1.03 15.97
N GLN A 432 3.25 -0.22 15.88
CA GLN A 432 3.69 -0.81 14.62
C GLN A 432 2.55 -1.00 13.63
N LEU A 433 1.34 -1.29 14.13
CA LEU A 433 0.13 -1.35 13.31
C LEU A 433 -0.41 0.04 12.92
N SER A 434 0.04 1.09 13.60
CA SER A 434 -0.50 2.46 13.46
C SER A 434 0.50 3.47 12.91
N THR A 435 1.56 3.04 12.22
CA THR A 435 2.49 3.93 11.50
C THR A 435 1.85 4.55 10.25
N THR A 436 0.61 5.00 10.37
CA THR A 436 0.06 5.99 9.46
C THR A 436 0.71 7.32 9.82
N THR A 437 1.69 7.73 9.00
CA THR A 437 2.12 9.12 8.89
C THR A 437 0.87 9.96 8.70
N THR A 438 0.45 10.67 9.75
CA THR A 438 -0.75 11.51 9.66
C THR A 438 -0.49 12.56 8.59
N PRO A 439 -1.30 12.59 7.51
CA PRO A 439 -1.20 13.64 6.52
C PRO A 439 -1.33 15.01 7.18
N VAL A 440 -0.57 15.99 6.68
CA VAL A 440 -0.78 17.40 7.05
C VAL A 440 -2.21 17.82 6.70
N ILE A 441 -2.77 17.23 5.64
CA ILE A 441 -4.14 17.42 5.17
C ILE A 441 -4.72 16.05 4.84
N SER A 442 -5.62 15.58 5.69
CA SER A 442 -6.19 14.24 5.56
C SER A 442 -7.50 14.24 4.79
N THR A 443 -8.22 15.37 4.76
CA THR A 443 -9.53 15.46 4.12
C THR A 443 -9.59 16.60 3.11
N ILE A 444 -10.42 16.44 2.07
CA ILE A 444 -10.75 17.54 1.14
C ILE A 444 -11.31 18.76 1.90
N GLY A 445 -12.10 18.51 2.96
CA GLY A 445 -12.71 19.57 3.78
C GLY A 445 -11.70 20.38 4.58
N GLU A 446 -10.56 19.80 4.95
CA GLU A 446 -9.43 20.51 5.55
C GLU A 446 -8.73 21.37 4.50
N CYS A 447 -8.46 20.82 3.31
CA CYS A 447 -7.82 21.55 2.22
C CYS A 447 -8.62 22.81 1.80
N THR A 448 -9.94 22.70 1.69
CA THR A 448 -10.81 23.84 1.30
C THR A 448 -10.81 24.97 2.32
N LYS A 449 -10.57 24.68 3.61
CA LYS A 449 -10.46 25.68 4.68
C LYS A 449 -9.07 26.30 4.75
N ASP A 450 -8.05 25.59 4.31
CA ASP A 450 -6.68 26.07 4.28
C ASP A 450 -6.42 26.93 3.03
N SER A 451 -6.08 28.20 3.25
CA SER A 451 -5.81 29.14 2.16
C SER A 451 -4.57 28.80 1.31
N GLU A 452 -3.62 28.04 1.86
CA GLU A 452 -2.44 27.57 1.12
C GLU A 452 -2.78 26.35 0.28
N CYS A 453 -3.50 25.37 0.84
CA CYS A 453 -3.97 24.21 0.07
C CYS A 453 -4.91 24.62 -1.07
N ARG A 454 -5.82 25.56 -0.80
CA ARG A 454 -6.73 26.10 -1.81
C ARG A 454 -6.00 26.77 -2.98
N LYS A 455 -4.84 27.39 -2.75
CA LYS A 455 -4.01 27.97 -3.82
C LYS A 455 -3.35 26.91 -4.69
N GLY A 456 -2.94 25.80 -4.09
CA GLY A 456 -2.29 24.70 -4.81
C GLY A 456 -3.24 23.86 -5.64
N LYS A 457 -4.56 24.10 -5.57
CA LYS A 457 -5.62 23.40 -6.31
C LYS A 457 -5.67 21.89 -6.04
N ILE A 458 -6.86 21.33 -6.26
CA ILE A 458 -7.14 19.90 -6.07
C ILE A 458 -7.10 19.23 -7.44
N CYS A 459 -6.18 18.29 -7.65
CA CYS A 459 -6.06 17.59 -8.92
C CYS A 459 -6.90 16.31 -8.92
N ILE A 460 -7.82 16.23 -9.88
CA ILE A 460 -8.80 15.14 -9.94
C ILE A 460 -8.90 14.67 -11.39
N HIS A 461 -9.02 13.35 -11.58
CA HIS A 461 -9.30 12.76 -12.88
C HIS A 461 -10.69 13.22 -13.39
N SER A 462 -10.78 13.64 -14.65
CA SER A 462 -11.98 14.27 -15.23
C SER A 462 -13.28 13.48 -14.99
N GLN A 463 -13.21 12.16 -15.17
CA GLN A 463 -14.34 11.22 -15.03
C GLN A 463 -14.95 11.14 -13.62
N ILE A 464 -14.24 11.52 -12.55
CA ILE A 464 -14.76 11.46 -11.17
C ILE A 464 -15.11 12.84 -10.60
N VAL A 465 -14.86 13.91 -11.35
CA VAL A 465 -15.11 15.30 -10.90
C VAL A 465 -16.57 15.47 -10.50
N ASP A 466 -17.50 15.05 -11.36
CA ASP A 466 -18.94 15.20 -11.09
C ASP A 466 -19.38 14.44 -9.83
N ALA A 467 -18.84 13.25 -9.60
CA ALA A 467 -19.13 12.45 -8.42
C ALA A 467 -18.60 13.11 -7.14
N VAL A 468 -17.40 13.70 -7.20
CA VAL A 468 -16.77 14.37 -6.04
C VAL A 468 -17.48 15.69 -5.74
N VAL A 469 -17.80 16.49 -6.77
CA VAL A 469 -18.46 17.79 -6.63
C VAL A 469 -19.90 17.62 -6.13
N SER A 470 -20.64 16.64 -6.64
CA SER A 470 -22.02 16.40 -6.20
C SER A 470 -22.14 15.87 -4.78
N GLY A 471 -21.08 15.22 -4.26
CA GLY A 471 -21.08 14.58 -2.94
C GLY A 471 -20.68 15.46 -1.76
N LYS A 472 -20.06 16.63 -1.98
CA LYS A 472 -19.54 17.47 -0.87
C LYS A 472 -20.06 18.91 -0.88
N ASP A 473 -20.72 19.26 0.21
CA ASP A 473 -21.15 20.64 0.50
C ASP A 473 -19.93 21.57 0.59
N GLY A 474 -19.83 22.52 -0.34
CA GLY A 474 -18.83 23.60 -0.32
C GLY A 474 -17.60 23.39 -1.19
N LEU A 475 -17.54 22.34 -2.01
CA LEU A 475 -16.52 22.21 -3.06
C LEU A 475 -17.03 22.88 -4.34
N GLU A 476 -16.39 23.97 -4.77
CA GLU A 476 -16.73 24.64 -6.02
C GLU A 476 -15.83 24.13 -7.16
N MET A 477 -16.33 24.13 -8.40
CA MET A 477 -15.53 23.75 -9.58
C MET A 477 -14.27 24.60 -9.76
N GLU A 478 -14.24 25.82 -9.19
CA GLU A 478 -13.08 26.71 -9.23
C GLU A 478 -11.90 26.21 -8.38
N ASP A 479 -12.16 25.37 -7.37
CA ASP A 479 -11.14 24.79 -6.48
C ASP A 479 -10.47 23.54 -7.10
N ILE A 480 -11.03 23.01 -8.19
CA ILE A 480 -10.58 21.79 -8.86
C ILE A 480 -9.75 22.14 -10.09
N HIS A 481 -8.55 21.57 -10.16
CA HIS A 481 -7.75 21.57 -11.37
C HIS A 481 -7.90 20.24 -12.10
N ILE A 482 -8.37 20.30 -13.35
CA ILE A 482 -8.40 19.14 -14.25
C ILE A 482 -7.20 19.29 -15.18
N PRO A 483 -6.16 18.43 -15.05
CA PRO A 483 -5.02 18.48 -15.96
C PRO A 483 -5.45 18.14 -17.39
N SER A 484 -4.85 18.78 -18.38
CA SER A 484 -5.12 18.47 -19.80
C SER A 484 -4.71 17.03 -20.13
N GLY A 485 -5.61 16.26 -20.75
CA GLY A 485 -5.44 14.82 -21.02
C GLY A 485 -5.97 13.91 -19.91
N SER A 486 -6.10 14.43 -18.68
CA SER A 486 -6.73 13.78 -17.52
C SER A 486 -6.36 12.31 -17.25
N THR A 487 -5.20 11.82 -17.68
CA THR A 487 -4.75 10.47 -17.33
C THR A 487 -4.29 10.42 -15.87
N ALA A 488 -4.35 9.25 -15.24
CA ALA A 488 -3.85 9.04 -13.89
C ALA A 488 -2.37 9.44 -13.75
N GLU A 489 -1.56 9.17 -14.78
CA GLU A 489 -0.16 9.62 -14.86
C GLU A 489 -0.03 11.15 -14.79
N VAL A 490 -0.82 11.90 -15.56
CA VAL A 490 -0.76 13.37 -15.54
C VAL A 490 -1.21 13.93 -14.18
N VAL A 491 -2.23 13.32 -13.57
CA VAL A 491 -2.68 13.70 -12.22
C VAL A 491 -1.57 13.43 -11.18
N THR A 492 -0.88 12.30 -11.31
CA THR A 492 0.27 11.93 -10.45
C THR A 492 1.43 12.88 -10.63
N GLN A 493 1.78 13.19 -11.88
CA GLN A 493 2.84 14.12 -12.21
C GLN A 493 2.54 15.53 -11.69
N GLY A 494 1.28 15.98 -11.75
CA GLY A 494 0.86 17.25 -11.16
C GLY A 494 1.11 17.31 -9.65
N LEU A 495 0.94 16.19 -8.94
CA LEU A 495 1.24 16.08 -7.52
C LEU A 495 2.77 16.07 -7.26
N ILE A 496 3.55 15.35 -8.07
CA ILE A 496 5.02 15.28 -7.99
C ILE A 496 5.65 16.66 -8.24
N GLU A 497 5.15 17.39 -9.23
CA GLU A 497 5.63 18.73 -9.60
C GLU A 497 5.16 19.83 -8.63
N GLN A 498 4.39 19.47 -7.59
CA GLN A 498 3.78 20.42 -6.64
C GLN A 498 2.84 21.44 -7.32
N ASN A 499 2.29 21.08 -8.49
CA ASN A 499 1.23 21.85 -9.13
C ASN A 499 -0.14 21.64 -8.45
N CYS A 500 -0.23 20.62 -7.60
CA CYS A 500 -1.41 20.20 -6.85
C CYS A 500 -1.04 20.07 -5.36
N SER A 501 -1.86 20.59 -4.44
CA SER A 501 -1.64 20.37 -3.00
C SER A 501 -2.12 18.99 -2.56
N ILE A 502 -3.25 18.56 -3.13
CA ILE A 502 -3.83 17.24 -2.93
C ILE A 502 -4.31 16.68 -4.26
N SER A 503 -4.36 15.36 -4.34
CA SER A 503 -4.90 14.63 -5.47
C SER A 503 -5.77 13.47 -5.00
N LEU A 504 -6.70 13.01 -5.84
CA LEU A 504 -7.53 11.85 -5.56
C LEU A 504 -7.05 10.65 -6.36
N PHE A 505 -6.79 9.55 -5.67
CA PHE A 505 -6.30 8.30 -6.26
C PHE A 505 -7.22 7.14 -5.96
N ALA A 506 -7.44 6.28 -6.96
CA ALA A 506 -8.04 4.98 -6.75
C ALA A 506 -7.00 3.98 -6.20
N GLU A 507 -7.44 3.07 -5.33
CA GLU A 507 -6.59 2.10 -4.64
C GLU A 507 -5.71 1.22 -5.56
N PRO A 508 -6.22 0.62 -6.66
CA PRO A 508 -5.40 -0.23 -7.50
C PRO A 508 -4.39 0.59 -8.30
N THR A 509 -4.79 1.77 -8.77
CA THR A 509 -3.92 2.71 -9.49
C THR A 509 -2.71 3.11 -8.65
N HIS A 510 -2.90 3.34 -7.35
CA HIS A 510 -1.80 3.58 -6.40
C HIS A 510 -0.83 2.41 -6.28
N ARG A 511 -1.32 1.16 -6.41
CA ARG A 511 -0.50 -0.05 -6.25
C ARG A 511 0.26 -0.41 -7.53
N PHE A 512 -0.34 -0.17 -8.70
CA PHE A 512 0.14 -0.69 -9.99
C PHE A 512 0.79 0.36 -10.91
N GLU A 513 0.39 1.64 -10.86
CA GLU A 513 0.89 2.65 -11.80
C GLU A 513 2.10 3.44 -11.30
N VAL A 514 2.32 3.47 -9.98
CA VAL A 514 3.57 4.02 -9.45
C VAL A 514 4.65 2.96 -9.69
N PHE A 515 5.34 3.09 -10.84
CA PHE A 515 6.42 2.22 -11.28
C PHE A 515 7.26 1.71 -10.10
N GLU A 516 7.52 0.41 -10.05
CA GLU A 516 8.26 -0.27 -8.96
C GLU A 516 9.54 0.48 -8.54
N GLU A 517 10.23 1.13 -9.49
CA GLU A 517 11.45 1.89 -9.25
C GLU A 517 11.21 3.29 -8.64
N GLN A 518 10.03 3.90 -8.86
CA GLN A 518 9.64 5.19 -8.27
C GLN A 518 8.73 5.07 -7.05
N GLN A 519 8.19 3.87 -6.78
CA GLN A 519 7.23 3.64 -5.69
C GLN A 519 7.82 3.96 -4.31
N ALA A 520 9.09 3.62 -4.08
CA ALA A 520 9.76 3.93 -2.82
C ALA A 520 9.88 5.46 -2.57
N ASP A 521 10.18 6.23 -3.61
CA ASP A 521 10.29 7.69 -3.52
C ASP A 521 8.91 8.34 -3.39
N PHE A 522 7.92 7.85 -4.14
CA PHE A 522 6.55 8.34 -4.09
C PHE A 522 5.91 8.10 -2.72
N CYS A 523 5.97 6.87 -2.17
CA CYS A 523 5.42 6.57 -0.85
C CYS A 523 6.13 7.32 0.29
N SER A 524 7.39 7.74 0.10
CA SER A 524 8.09 8.59 1.06
C SER A 524 7.62 10.05 1.05
N LYS A 525 7.12 10.52 -0.10
CA LYS A 525 6.72 11.91 -0.35
C LYS A 525 5.24 12.15 -0.17
N PHE A 526 4.41 11.12 -0.29
CA PHE A 526 2.95 11.25 -0.25
C PHE A 526 2.36 10.27 0.76
N THR A 527 1.31 10.71 1.44
CA THR A 527 0.59 9.88 2.41
C THR A 527 -0.89 9.77 2.06
N LYS A 528 -1.44 8.61 2.39
CA LYS A 528 -2.84 8.24 2.20
C LYS A 528 -3.68 8.92 3.28
N GLY A 529 -4.58 9.79 2.87
CA GLY A 529 -5.57 10.47 3.69
C GLY A 529 -6.88 9.71 3.81
N GLU A 530 -7.97 10.45 4.04
CA GLU A 530 -9.31 9.92 4.23
C GLU A 530 -9.82 9.19 2.98
N GLU A 531 -10.43 8.02 3.20
CA GLU A 531 -11.23 7.32 2.19
C GLU A 531 -12.48 8.14 1.89
N LEU A 532 -12.68 8.47 0.62
CA LEU A 532 -13.92 9.09 0.19
C LEU A 532 -15.05 8.07 0.28
N GLN A 533 -16.23 8.51 0.75
CA GLN A 533 -17.46 7.68 0.72
C GLN A 533 -17.92 7.30 -0.69
N HIS A 534 -17.26 7.84 -1.72
CA HIS A 534 -17.51 7.47 -3.09
C HIS A 534 -16.60 6.30 -3.47
N SER A 535 -17.21 5.22 -3.94
CA SER A 535 -16.52 4.08 -4.50
C SER A 535 -17.12 3.74 -5.85
N THR A 536 -16.28 3.44 -6.84
CA THR A 536 -16.74 3.15 -8.20
C THR A 536 -16.45 1.69 -8.52
N PRO A 537 -17.49 0.88 -8.83
CA PRO A 537 -17.25 -0.49 -9.26
C PRO A 537 -16.54 -0.51 -10.61
N ILE A 538 -15.59 -1.43 -10.75
CA ILE A 538 -14.94 -1.80 -11.99
C ILE A 538 -15.59 -3.07 -12.53
N SER A 539 -15.96 -3.06 -13.80
CA SER A 539 -16.53 -4.21 -14.48
C SER A 539 -16.29 -4.12 -15.98
N PHE A 540 -16.16 -5.26 -16.64
CA PHE A 540 -16.12 -5.27 -18.10
C PHE A 540 -17.46 -4.87 -18.72
N PRO A 541 -17.47 -3.92 -19.67
CA PRO A 541 -18.62 -3.69 -20.52
C PRO A 541 -18.74 -4.85 -21.50
N VAL A 542 -19.96 -5.35 -21.64
CA VAL A 542 -20.28 -6.52 -22.44
C VAL A 542 -21.57 -6.26 -23.20
N SER A 543 -21.69 -6.86 -24.38
CA SER A 543 -22.95 -6.86 -25.09
C SER A 543 -24.02 -7.54 -24.22
N VAL A 544 -25.21 -6.94 -24.14
CA VAL A 544 -26.38 -7.49 -23.41
C VAL A 544 -26.64 -8.96 -23.81
N ARG A 545 -26.32 -9.33 -25.04
CA ARG A 545 -26.43 -10.69 -25.57
C ARG A 545 -25.66 -11.74 -24.75
N TYR A 546 -24.48 -11.39 -24.24
CA TYR A 546 -23.59 -12.33 -23.54
C TYR A 546 -23.57 -12.13 -22.02
N GLN A 547 -24.09 -10.99 -21.53
CA GLN A 547 -24.02 -10.58 -20.12
C GLN A 547 -24.42 -11.71 -19.16
N ARG A 548 -25.59 -12.33 -19.38
CA ARG A 548 -26.13 -13.36 -18.47
C ARG A 548 -25.26 -14.61 -18.39
N LEU A 549 -24.69 -15.04 -19.52
CA LEU A 549 -23.87 -16.24 -19.57
C LEU A 549 -22.50 -15.98 -18.94
N LEU A 550 -21.89 -14.85 -19.27
CA LEU A 550 -20.59 -14.46 -18.72
C LEU A 550 -20.66 -14.14 -17.23
N SER A 551 -21.74 -13.52 -16.74
CA SER A 551 -21.92 -13.25 -15.30
C SER A 551 -21.97 -14.55 -14.49
N THR A 552 -22.63 -15.59 -15.01
CA THR A 552 -22.75 -16.89 -14.34
C THR A 552 -21.40 -17.62 -14.22
N ILE A 553 -20.47 -17.35 -15.14
CA ILE A 553 -19.11 -17.92 -15.13
C ILE A 553 -18.23 -17.10 -14.16
N SER A 554 -18.31 -15.78 -14.26
CA SER A 554 -17.54 -14.82 -13.44
C SER A 554 -17.71 -15.03 -11.93
N ASP A 555 -18.93 -15.33 -11.46
CA ASP A 555 -19.25 -15.50 -10.02
C ASP A 555 -18.55 -16.68 -9.32
N LYS A 556 -17.85 -17.58 -10.03
CA LYS A 556 -17.26 -18.80 -9.43
C LYS A 556 -15.79 -18.69 -9.04
N GLY A 557 -15.10 -17.60 -9.39
CA GLY A 557 -13.63 -17.52 -9.37
C GLY A 557 -12.95 -16.94 -8.12
N ASP A 558 -13.68 -16.51 -7.08
CA ASP A 558 -13.15 -15.51 -6.12
C ASP A 558 -12.87 -16.05 -4.69
N GLU A 559 -11.93 -16.99 -4.53
CA GLU A 559 -11.49 -17.51 -3.21
C GLU A 559 -9.95 -17.49 -3.02
N GLY A 560 -9.29 -16.32 -3.11
CA GLY A 560 -7.85 -16.20 -2.85
C GLY A 560 -7.44 -14.95 -2.07
N GLU A 561 -7.36 -15.04 -0.74
CA GLU A 561 -6.70 -14.03 0.11
C GLU A 561 -5.20 -14.34 0.28
N GLY A 562 -4.34 -13.34 0.05
CA GLY A 562 -2.90 -13.38 0.31
C GLY A 562 -2.51 -12.61 1.57
N GLU A 563 -1.67 -13.20 2.43
CA GLU A 563 -1.07 -12.57 3.61
C GLU A 563 0.23 -11.82 3.27
N ASP A 564 0.37 -10.59 3.76
CA ASP A 564 1.58 -9.76 3.63
C ASP A 564 2.68 -10.17 4.63
N GLN A 565 3.96 -10.12 4.21
CA GLN A 565 5.13 -10.41 5.06
C GLN A 565 5.89 -9.16 5.52
N PHE A 566 6.56 -9.27 6.68
CA PHE A 566 7.22 -8.21 7.43
C PHE A 566 8.67 -7.93 6.98
N GLU A 567 9.09 -6.67 6.90
CA GLU A 567 10.43 -6.25 6.44
C GLU A 567 11.40 -5.90 7.60
N TYR A 568 12.72 -6.06 7.37
CA TYR A 568 13.76 -6.16 8.42
C TYR A 568 14.35 -4.81 8.91
N ARG A 569 13.89 -3.65 8.40
CA ARG A 569 14.55 -2.33 8.61
C ARG A 569 14.41 -1.72 10.01
N ASP A 570 13.49 -2.18 10.84
CA ASP A 570 13.14 -1.48 12.09
C ASP A 570 13.98 -1.87 13.33
N MET A 571 14.98 -2.77 13.21
CA MET A 571 15.75 -3.26 14.37
C MET A 571 17.15 -2.65 14.55
N GLU A 572 17.60 -1.74 13.69
CA GLU A 572 18.99 -1.22 13.71
C GLU A 572 19.35 -0.46 15.02
N GLY A 573 18.38 0.20 15.67
CA GLY A 573 18.61 0.97 16.89
C GLY A 573 19.06 0.13 18.09
N LEU A 574 18.53 -1.10 18.20
CA LEU A 574 18.88 -2.02 19.27
C LEU A 574 20.34 -2.46 19.19
N PHE A 575 20.87 -2.55 17.98
CA PHE A 575 22.28 -2.87 17.74
C PHE A 575 23.21 -1.77 18.26
N TYR A 576 22.89 -0.49 18.00
CA TYR A 576 23.68 0.64 18.48
C TYR A 576 23.73 0.74 20.01
N VAL A 577 22.61 0.48 20.69
CA VAL A 577 22.56 0.42 22.17
C VAL A 577 23.54 -0.63 22.69
N THR A 578 23.49 -1.84 22.12
CA THR A 578 24.29 -2.97 22.54
C THR A 578 25.78 -2.69 22.36
N VAL A 579 26.18 -2.15 21.21
CA VAL A 579 27.56 -1.74 20.93
C VAL A 579 28.01 -0.65 21.90
N GLY A 580 27.17 0.35 22.16
CA GLY A 580 27.45 1.41 23.13
C GLY A 580 27.70 0.86 24.54
N CYS A 581 26.86 -0.07 25.02
CA CYS A 581 27.03 -0.71 26.33
C CYS A 581 28.36 -1.49 26.42
N ILE A 582 28.78 -2.18 25.36
CA ILE A 582 30.06 -2.91 25.32
C ILE A 582 31.24 -1.93 25.44
N ILE A 583 31.20 -0.83 24.69
CA ILE A 583 32.26 0.19 24.72
C ILE A 583 32.35 0.83 26.10
N PHE A 584 31.22 1.27 26.66
CA PHE A 584 31.18 1.84 28.02
C PHE A 584 31.65 0.84 29.08
N GLY A 585 31.23 -0.42 28.98
CA GLY A 585 31.70 -1.50 29.85
C GLY A 585 33.23 -1.62 29.83
N GLY A 586 33.84 -1.60 28.64
CA GLY A 586 35.30 -1.60 28.49
C GLY A 586 35.97 -0.38 29.11
N ILE A 587 35.40 0.82 28.96
CA ILE A 587 35.93 2.05 29.58
C ILE A 587 35.89 1.95 31.12
N PHE A 588 34.79 1.46 31.68
CA PHE A 588 34.65 1.28 33.13
C PHE A 588 35.61 0.23 33.67
N ASP A 589 35.83 -0.88 32.96
CA ASP A 589 36.78 -1.92 33.35
C ASP A 589 38.22 -1.39 33.39
N VAL A 590 38.61 -0.58 32.38
CA VAL A 590 39.92 0.10 32.36
C VAL A 590 40.05 1.08 33.52
N ALA A 591 38.99 1.85 33.83
CA ALA A 591 38.99 2.78 34.94
C ALA A 591 39.09 2.08 36.30
N ASP A 592 38.38 0.96 36.48
CA ASP A 592 38.40 0.17 37.71
C ASP A 592 39.77 -0.50 37.90
N THR A 593 40.32 -1.11 36.84
CA THR A 593 41.68 -1.66 36.82
C THR A 593 42.70 -0.60 37.22
N LYS A 594 42.57 0.64 36.72
CA LYS A 594 43.46 1.76 37.09
C LYS A 594 43.29 2.14 38.57
N LEU A 595 42.07 2.16 39.08
CA LEU A 595 41.79 2.42 40.49
C LEU A 595 42.42 1.33 41.38
N GLU A 596 42.25 0.06 41.05
CA GLU A 596 42.87 -1.05 41.79
C GLU A 596 44.40 -0.93 41.80
N LEU A 597 45.02 -0.67 40.64
CA LEU A 597 46.47 -0.47 40.54
C LEU A 597 46.96 0.69 41.42
N THR A 598 46.22 1.79 41.48
CA THR A 598 46.58 2.92 42.36
C THR A 598 46.45 2.57 43.85
N GLN A 599 45.46 1.76 44.23
CA GLN A 599 45.32 1.28 45.61
C GLN A 599 46.45 0.32 46.00
N PHE A 600 46.80 -0.63 45.13
CA PHE A 600 47.95 -1.51 45.34
C PHE A 600 49.26 -0.73 45.47
N GLY A 601 49.44 0.33 44.68
CA GLY A 601 50.57 1.25 44.81
C GLY A 601 50.67 1.89 46.21
N ARG A 602 49.54 2.36 46.76
CA ARG A 602 49.48 2.94 48.12
C ARG A 602 49.77 1.89 49.20
N ILE A 603 49.22 0.68 49.08
CA ILE A 603 49.48 -0.42 50.03
C ILE A 603 50.95 -0.81 50.01
N LYS A 604 51.55 -0.96 48.82
CA LYS A 604 52.99 -1.27 48.67
C LYS A 604 53.88 -0.16 49.23
N ALA A 605 53.51 1.10 49.05
CA ALA A 605 54.19 2.24 49.66
C ALA A 605 54.12 2.21 51.19
N ARG A 606 52.95 1.87 51.76
CA ARG A 606 52.76 1.70 53.21
C ARG A 606 53.61 0.56 53.76
N MET A 607 53.59 -0.61 53.12
CA MET A 607 54.43 -1.75 53.50
C MET A 607 55.93 -1.42 53.43
N ARG A 608 56.37 -0.65 52.42
CA ARG A 608 57.77 -0.19 52.33
C ARG A 608 58.13 0.75 53.48
N ARG A 609 57.26 1.69 53.85
CA ARG A 609 57.46 2.56 55.02
C ARG A 609 57.55 1.75 56.32
N GLU A 610 56.63 0.83 56.55
CA GLU A 610 56.65 -0.04 57.75
C GLU A 610 57.88 -0.95 57.79
N LYS A 611 58.34 -1.47 56.64
CA LYS A 611 59.58 -2.25 56.54
C LYS A 611 60.81 -1.38 56.81
N ALA A 612 60.84 -0.14 56.29
CA ALA A 612 61.90 0.82 56.55
C ALA A 612 61.95 1.22 58.04
N GLU A 613 60.80 1.45 58.66
CA GLU A 613 60.70 1.78 60.08
C GLU A 613 61.15 0.61 60.98
N ARG A 614 60.76 -0.64 60.64
CA ARG A 614 61.24 -1.85 61.32
C ARG A 614 62.76 -2.01 61.18
N ASN A 615 63.31 -1.77 59.98
CA ASN A 615 64.75 -1.83 59.75
C ASN A 615 65.49 -0.73 60.51
N TRP A 616 64.95 0.48 60.56
CA TRP A 616 65.50 1.61 61.31
C TRP A 616 65.50 1.32 62.83
N LYS A 617 64.41 0.78 63.39
CA LYS A 617 64.34 0.34 64.79
C LYS A 617 65.37 -0.76 65.09
N ARG A 618 65.58 -1.73 64.19
CA ARG A 618 66.63 -2.76 64.32
C ARG A 618 68.05 -2.18 64.25
N ALA A 619 68.31 -1.20 63.39
CA ALA A 619 69.60 -0.53 63.29
C ALA A 619 69.88 0.36 64.52
N GLY A 620 68.88 1.08 65.03
CA GLY A 620 68.98 1.89 66.25
C GLY A 620 69.29 1.06 67.50
N LEU A 621 68.71 -0.15 67.62
CA LEU A 621 69.04 -1.11 68.68
C LEU A 621 70.50 -1.60 68.60
N LYS A 622 71.06 -1.77 67.39
CA LYS A 622 72.48 -2.10 67.18
C LYS A 622 73.44 -0.94 67.48
N VAL A 623 73.05 0.30 67.21
CA VAL A 623 73.88 1.48 67.53
C VAL A 623 73.87 1.77 69.04
N ARG A 624 72.76 1.50 69.73
CA ARG A 624 72.69 1.64 71.20
C ARG A 624 73.49 0.57 71.95
N SER A 625 73.76 -0.60 71.34
CA SER A 625 74.69 -1.59 71.91
C SER A 625 76.16 -1.28 71.62
N LYS A 626 76.48 -0.50 70.57
CA LYS A 626 77.86 -0.12 70.22
C LYS A 626 78.33 1.19 70.88
N ASN A 627 77.42 2.15 71.11
CA ASN A 627 77.74 3.44 71.72
C ASN A 627 77.88 3.42 73.25
N ARG A 628 77.95 2.25 73.89
CA ARG A 628 78.43 2.11 75.26
C ARG A 628 79.95 1.84 75.35
N PHE A 629 80.67 1.70 74.22
CA PHE A 629 82.08 1.30 74.28
C PHE A 629 83.14 2.32 73.79
N GLU A 630 82.79 3.41 73.12
CA GLU A 630 83.82 4.36 72.65
C GLU A 630 83.44 5.81 72.92
N SER A 631 83.53 6.17 74.20
CA SER A 631 83.82 7.53 74.63
C SER A 631 85.34 7.75 74.55
N GLY A 632 85.82 8.33 73.45
CA GLY A 632 87.23 8.69 73.37
C GLY A 632 87.66 9.44 72.10
N ARG A 633 87.78 10.77 72.25
CA ARG A 633 88.81 11.62 71.60
C ARG A 633 88.49 12.24 70.21
N LYS A 634 88.29 13.57 70.24
CA LYS A 634 88.89 14.70 69.43
C LYS A 634 89.25 14.38 67.95
N LYS A 635 89.00 15.22 66.94
CA LYS A 635 89.23 16.67 66.82
C LYS A 635 88.79 17.16 65.40
N SER A 636 88.30 18.40 65.33
CA SER A 636 88.44 19.44 64.26
C SER A 636 88.85 19.06 62.82
N GLY A 637 88.07 19.50 61.83
CA GLY A 637 88.48 19.65 60.43
C GLY A 637 87.42 20.39 59.59
N HIS A 638 87.87 21.36 58.79
CA HIS A 638 87.13 22.38 58.04
C HIS A 638 87.04 22.02 56.54
N LEU A 639 86.33 22.84 55.72
CA LEU A 639 86.10 22.76 54.24
C LEU A 639 84.95 21.83 53.78
N SER A 640 84.17 22.08 52.72
CA SER A 640 83.94 23.24 51.84
C SER A 640 82.68 22.93 51.01
N LYS A 641 82.04 24.01 50.58
CA LYS A 641 80.88 24.18 49.70
C LYS A 641 81.12 23.58 48.29
N VAL A 642 80.24 22.71 47.79
CA VAL A 642 80.05 22.41 46.36
C VAL A 642 78.56 22.15 46.09
N GLU A 643 78.00 23.03 45.27
CA GLU A 643 76.69 23.01 44.62
C GLU A 643 76.77 22.08 43.39
N PRO A 644 75.71 21.36 42.99
CA PRO A 644 75.60 20.93 41.61
C PRO A 644 74.44 21.60 40.89
N GLU A 645 74.79 21.95 39.66
CA GLU A 645 74.08 22.70 38.65
C GLU A 645 72.76 22.08 38.20
N ARG A 646 71.94 22.99 37.70
CA ARG A 646 70.68 22.84 37.01
C ARG A 646 71.01 22.67 35.52
N GLU A 647 70.82 21.47 34.97
CA GLU A 647 70.84 21.26 33.52
C GLU A 647 69.42 21.38 32.96
N GLU A 648 69.24 22.40 32.13
CA GLU A 648 68.20 22.47 31.10
C GLU A 648 68.63 21.58 29.93
N GLY A 649 67.69 20.80 29.40
CA GLY A 649 67.86 20.05 28.17
C GLY A 649 66.57 20.10 27.36
N GLU A 650 66.53 21.02 26.39
CA GLU A 650 65.65 20.95 25.22
C GLU A 650 66.08 19.79 24.30
N GLY A 651 65.12 19.14 23.66
CA GLY A 651 65.39 18.16 22.61
C GLY A 651 64.10 17.48 22.14
N GLY A 652 63.51 18.00 21.07
CA GLY A 652 62.32 17.45 20.43
C GLY A 652 62.55 16.16 19.65
N GLY A 653 61.44 15.57 19.18
CA GLY A 653 61.44 14.46 18.23
C GLY A 653 60.06 13.80 18.17
N GLY A 654 59.35 13.97 17.06
CA GLY A 654 57.99 13.47 16.85
C GLY A 654 57.89 12.04 16.31
N ARG A 655 56.64 11.54 16.29
CA ARG A 655 56.00 10.53 15.41
C ARG A 655 54.56 10.39 15.93
N VAL A 656 53.49 10.64 15.16
CA VAL A 656 52.93 9.83 14.07
C VAL A 656 52.91 8.34 14.41
N GLU A 657 51.81 7.89 15.00
CA GLU A 657 50.79 7.05 14.36
C GLU A 657 49.44 7.28 15.06
#